data_AF-A0A6N9C5N4-F1
#
_entry.id   AF-A0A6N9C5N4-F1
#
_cell.length_a   1.000
_cell.length_b   1.000
_cell.length_c   1.000
_cell.angle_alpha   90.00
_cell.angle_beta   90.00
_cell.angle_gamma   90.00
#
_symmetry.space_group_name_H-M   'P 1'
#
loop_
_entity.id
_entity.type
_entity.pdbx_description
1 polymer ?
#
loop_
_entity_poly.entity_id
_entity_poly.type
_entity_poly.pdbx_seq_one_letter_code
_entity_poly.pdbx_strand_id
1 'polypeptide(L)'
;MPLNENLWVSELLTWHGHDRGGVRVPFHETMGKPLGVVLDTPLIKKLKQLAFDLINGTPDIPRWIFLIGGPGNGKSEAVEAFIRELDTLANAQEDLINTVERKFSTGPVTPRRVDVAGTELKGSVLPDRLRRLILVQDASAVDGPDLIAEDPLIDDLADLITSPTGQEPVFICCANRGLVARARSAIQAKEGLEWLNVPEITELLTQLLTATGLGPDALATDRPRCWPLKHDGRFAAWPLDLDTIILTDTEVAPFEQMLFTATDEQKWQGNNSCGDCTSRGLCPFYTNAEMLRDEKTRRTLLVLLRHSEMATAQRWNFRDAFSLCAELVVGQRDDFEQKDGTNAPCSWVHERVDEISFGSQPAQKLSAAWELAFHLYSQSLFPIWSDPSEELDLDIIRQSMLTQTTVQVFSQRKRSEGVQVRHLLAGAFSQKLDPARATPPSTDSVLRMVEDEFGQSVKQGSETFRERLIPPLNRLLELMASAEADWSETVRESSKVRAILESLRILSSTLVKRFIGVREGEYLNLEYLMQYEALLKDSRKLIEVIQPLRSILAPDGTFGGSLVRVFGQPSPDPARDILVTYPLGNVVPQVASKPTDERPGHDIPWVEIERQRIPLTFDLFAALQMHSSGAQIASFAPHTRAAIDKVKNTIAGRLARDKEGMLGGGVSVTIGALGYLASGADSTLEFRGNG
;
A
#
# COMPACT_ATOMS: atom_id res chain seq x y z
N MET A 1 4.03 -15.67 41.92
CA MET A 1 4.50 -15.75 40.52
C MET A 1 4.67 -14.33 40.01
N PRO A 2 5.69 -14.03 39.20
CA PRO A 2 6.09 -12.65 38.93
C PRO A 2 5.25 -11.97 37.85
N LEU A 3 5.01 -10.67 38.02
CA LEU A 3 4.53 -9.75 36.98
C LEU A 3 5.76 -9.23 36.24
N ASN A 4 5.98 -9.74 35.04
CA ASN A 4 7.19 -9.48 34.27
C ASN A 4 6.95 -8.46 33.17
N GLU A 5 7.87 -7.52 33.02
CA GLU A 5 7.91 -6.59 31.90
C GLU A 5 8.88 -7.09 30.83
N ASN A 6 8.38 -7.30 29.60
CA ASN A 6 9.22 -7.69 28.49
C ASN A 6 9.72 -6.44 27.74
N LEU A 7 11.02 -6.13 27.85
CA LEU A 7 11.67 -5.00 27.19
C LEU A 7 11.49 -4.99 25.67
N TRP A 8 11.34 -6.17 25.05
CA TRP A 8 11.11 -6.28 23.61
C TRP A 8 9.80 -5.61 23.18
N VAL A 9 8.78 -5.58 24.05
CA VAL A 9 7.50 -4.90 23.78
C VAL A 9 7.72 -3.40 23.61
N SER A 10 8.51 -2.79 24.50
CA SER A 10 8.87 -1.36 24.40
C SER A 10 9.75 -1.07 23.19
N GLU A 11 10.62 -1.99 22.81
CA GLU A 11 11.46 -1.87 21.62
C GLU A 11 10.64 -1.91 20.33
N LEU A 12 9.68 -2.85 20.21
CA LEU A 12 8.77 -2.94 19.07
C LEU A 12 7.96 -1.66 18.85
N LEU A 13 7.54 -0.98 19.93
CA LEU A 13 6.83 0.29 19.80
C LEU A 13 7.68 1.38 19.14
N THR A 14 9.01 1.29 19.16
CA THR A 14 9.88 2.24 18.45
C THR A 14 9.85 2.08 16.93
N TRP A 15 9.31 0.97 16.40
CA TRP A 15 9.28 0.69 14.96
C TRP A 15 8.24 1.53 14.20
N HIS A 16 7.34 2.22 14.90
CA HIS A 16 6.37 3.11 14.29
C HIS A 16 7.06 4.27 13.55
N GLY A 17 6.54 4.63 12.38
CA GLY A 17 7.15 5.61 11.47
C GLY A 17 7.27 7.04 11.98
N HIS A 18 6.63 7.38 13.11
CA HIS A 18 6.71 8.68 13.78
C HIS A 18 7.68 8.67 14.98
N ASP A 19 8.10 7.48 15.44
CA ASP A 19 9.05 7.29 16.52
C ASP A 19 10.49 7.17 16.01
N ARG A 20 11.47 7.37 16.90
CA ARG A 20 12.92 7.37 16.60
C ARG A 20 13.40 6.10 15.89
N GLY A 21 12.69 4.97 15.97
CA GLY A 21 13.05 3.71 15.33
C GLY A 21 12.46 3.54 13.91
N GLY A 22 11.38 4.22 13.55
CA GLY A 22 10.77 4.15 12.21
C GLY A 22 11.35 5.15 11.20
N VAL A 23 12.14 6.12 11.66
CA VAL A 23 12.88 7.07 10.81
C VAL A 23 14.38 6.76 10.92
N ARG A 24 14.91 6.04 9.93
CA ARG A 24 16.33 5.71 9.86
C ARG A 24 17.17 6.97 9.65
N VAL A 25 18.15 7.18 10.51
CA VAL A 25 19.25 8.10 10.24
C VAL A 25 20.35 7.27 9.57
N PRO A 26 20.70 7.54 8.31
CA PRO A 26 21.65 6.70 7.59
C PRO A 26 23.02 6.70 8.26
N PHE A 27 23.70 5.56 8.22
CA PHE A 27 25.04 5.37 8.79
C PHE A 27 25.17 5.50 10.31
N HIS A 28 24.07 5.53 11.07
CA HIS A 28 24.11 5.37 12.53
C HIS A 28 23.78 3.93 12.96
N GLU A 29 24.55 3.38 13.90
CA GLU A 29 24.36 1.98 14.37
C GLU A 29 23.16 1.81 15.30
N THR A 30 22.83 2.81 16.11
CA THR A 30 21.86 2.69 17.21
C THR A 30 20.51 3.33 16.94
N MET A 31 20.37 4.14 15.88
CA MET A 31 19.12 4.86 15.56
C MET A 31 18.48 4.35 14.27
N GLY A 32 17.25 3.87 14.37
CA GLY A 32 16.43 3.55 13.20
C GLY A 32 16.85 2.31 12.40
N LYS A 33 17.44 1.30 13.07
CA LYS A 33 17.64 -0.06 12.54
C LYS A 33 16.82 -1.08 13.34
N PRO A 34 15.49 -1.16 13.13
CA PRO A 34 14.59 -2.08 13.86
C PRO A 34 15.06 -3.53 13.93
N LEU A 35 15.76 -3.99 12.89
CA LEU A 35 16.19 -5.38 12.75
C LEU A 35 17.66 -5.62 13.11
N GLY A 36 18.46 -4.55 13.28
CA GLY A 36 19.93 -4.63 13.40
C GLY A 36 20.65 -5.12 12.13
N VAL A 37 19.94 -5.65 11.14
CA VAL A 37 20.48 -6.16 9.86
C VAL A 37 19.78 -5.53 8.66
N VAL A 38 20.49 -5.51 7.53
CA VAL A 38 19.98 -5.07 6.23
C VAL A 38 19.02 -6.14 5.69
N LEU A 39 17.79 -5.75 5.34
CA LEU A 39 16.83 -6.64 4.68
C LEU A 39 17.30 -6.99 3.27
N ASP A 40 17.25 -8.27 2.92
CA ASP A 40 17.58 -8.67 1.56
C ASP A 40 16.46 -8.29 0.58
N THR A 41 16.80 -7.63 -0.53
CA THR A 41 15.85 -7.18 -1.55
C THR A 41 16.45 -7.32 -2.95
N PRO A 42 15.64 -7.44 -4.00
CA PRO A 42 16.14 -7.45 -5.39
C PRO A 42 17.02 -6.24 -5.73
N LEU A 43 16.68 -5.05 -5.23
CA LEU A 43 17.49 -3.84 -5.40
C LEU A 43 18.85 -3.97 -4.69
N ILE A 44 18.87 -4.44 -3.44
CA ILE A 44 20.12 -4.61 -2.69
C ILE A 44 21.03 -5.61 -3.39
N LYS A 45 20.50 -6.70 -3.93
CA LYS A 45 21.27 -7.64 -4.76
C LYS A 45 21.85 -6.98 -6.00
N LYS A 46 21.06 -6.19 -6.72
CA LYS A 46 21.54 -5.42 -7.89
C LYS A 46 22.65 -4.45 -7.52
N LEU A 47 22.53 -3.76 -6.38
CA LEU A 47 23.56 -2.85 -5.90
C LEU A 47 24.82 -3.60 -5.48
N LYS A 48 24.71 -4.75 -4.79
CA LYS A 48 25.86 -5.59 -4.45
C LYS A 48 26.57 -6.12 -5.69
N GLN A 49 25.82 -6.57 -6.69
CA GLN A 49 26.37 -6.98 -7.98
C GLN A 49 27.06 -5.81 -8.68
N LEU A 50 26.46 -4.62 -8.68
CA LEU A 50 27.08 -3.43 -9.25
C LEU A 50 28.37 -3.04 -8.51
N ALA A 51 28.41 -3.17 -7.17
CA ALA A 51 29.62 -2.93 -6.39
C ALA A 51 30.74 -3.89 -6.82
N PHE A 52 30.42 -5.17 -6.98
CA PHE A 52 31.33 -6.18 -7.52
C PHE A 52 31.84 -5.83 -8.91
N ASP A 53 30.94 -5.42 -9.82
CA ASP A 53 31.30 -5.07 -11.19
C ASP A 53 32.16 -3.79 -11.26
N LEU A 54 31.89 -2.79 -10.42
CA LEU A 54 32.69 -1.58 -10.30
C LEU A 54 34.12 -1.86 -9.83
N ILE A 55 34.28 -2.73 -8.83
CA ILE A 55 35.58 -3.11 -8.28
C ILE A 55 36.39 -3.97 -9.27
N ASN A 56 35.74 -4.92 -9.95
CA ASN A 56 36.40 -5.77 -10.95
C ASN A 56 36.60 -5.09 -12.30
N GLY A 57 35.97 -3.93 -12.50
CA GLY A 57 36.16 -3.15 -13.71
C GLY A 57 35.46 -3.74 -14.94
N THR A 58 34.27 -4.31 -14.74
CA THR A 58 33.39 -4.74 -15.83
C THR A 58 33.08 -3.54 -16.74
N PRO A 59 33.25 -3.65 -18.08
CA PRO A 59 32.89 -2.58 -19.01
C PRO A 59 31.37 -2.38 -19.08
N ASP A 60 30.93 -1.22 -19.57
CA ASP A 60 29.53 -0.92 -19.90
C ASP A 60 28.52 -1.05 -18.74
N ILE A 61 28.97 -0.79 -17.51
CA ILE A 61 28.12 -0.75 -16.31
C ILE A 61 27.68 0.69 -15.96
N PRO A 62 26.47 0.87 -15.41
CA PRO A 62 26.02 2.20 -14.98
C PRO A 62 26.85 2.70 -13.80
N ARG A 63 27.27 3.97 -13.84
CA ARG A 63 28.01 4.64 -12.76
C ARG A 63 27.15 5.66 -12.01
N TRP A 64 26.07 6.12 -12.62
CA TRP A 64 25.18 7.14 -12.08
C TRP A 64 23.79 6.55 -11.83
N ILE A 65 23.48 6.31 -10.56
CA ILE A 65 22.32 5.55 -10.10
C ILE A 65 21.29 6.46 -9.46
N PHE A 66 20.05 6.38 -9.93
CA PHE A 66 18.91 7.10 -9.39
C PHE A 66 17.95 6.13 -8.69
N LEU A 67 17.82 6.28 -7.37
CA LEU A 67 16.85 5.55 -6.57
C LEU A 67 15.58 6.40 -6.43
N ILE A 68 14.55 6.07 -7.22
CA ILE A 68 13.33 6.88 -7.35
C ILE A 68 12.19 6.25 -6.57
N GLY A 69 11.63 6.97 -5.61
CA GLY A 69 10.44 6.52 -4.88
C GLY A 69 10.09 7.49 -3.76
N GLY A 70 8.91 7.34 -3.16
CA GLY A 70 8.48 8.15 -2.01
C GLY A 70 9.29 7.91 -0.72
N PRO A 71 9.02 8.67 0.35
CA PRO A 71 9.59 8.41 1.68
C PRO A 71 9.21 7.01 2.17
N GLY A 72 10.09 6.36 2.93
CA GLY A 72 9.83 5.02 3.50
C GLY A 72 10.08 3.83 2.58
N ASN A 73 10.49 4.02 1.31
CA ASN A 73 10.76 2.91 0.37
C ASN A 73 12.14 2.24 0.51
N GLY A 74 12.89 2.50 1.59
CA GLY A 74 14.19 1.84 1.81
C GLY A 74 15.37 2.40 1.01
N LYS A 75 15.25 3.61 0.43
CA LYS A 75 16.34 4.27 -0.32
C LYS A 75 17.65 4.34 0.47
N SER A 76 17.59 4.83 1.71
CA SER A 76 18.79 4.98 2.54
C SER A 76 19.40 3.63 2.99
N GLU A 77 18.56 2.61 3.17
CA GLU A 77 19.00 1.23 3.45
C GLU A 77 19.81 0.68 2.28
N ALA A 78 19.29 0.85 1.06
CA ALA A 78 19.94 0.43 -0.17
C ALA A 78 21.29 1.12 -0.38
N VAL A 79 21.37 2.44 -0.12
CA VAL A 79 22.64 3.19 -0.19
C VAL A 79 23.65 2.66 0.83
N GLU A 80 23.25 2.48 2.09
CA GLU A 80 24.19 1.98 3.10
C GLU A 80 24.68 0.56 2.79
N ALA A 81 23.79 -0.33 2.35
CA ALA A 81 24.14 -1.68 1.94
C ALA A 81 25.16 -1.68 0.80
N PHE A 82 24.97 -0.80 -0.20
CA PHE A 82 25.91 -0.62 -1.29
C PHE A 82 27.29 -0.14 -0.83
N ILE A 83 27.34 0.85 0.08
CA ILE A 83 28.61 1.36 0.62
C ILE A 83 29.33 0.31 1.45
N ARG A 84 28.62 -0.45 2.28
CA ARG A 84 29.21 -1.58 3.04
C ARG A 84 29.81 -2.64 2.12
N GLU A 85 29.11 -2.96 1.04
CA GLU A 85 29.61 -3.92 0.05
C GLU A 85 30.85 -3.39 -0.67
N LEU A 86 30.84 -2.11 -1.09
CA LEU A 86 32.02 -1.46 -1.68
C LEU A 86 33.22 -1.45 -0.74
N ASP A 87 33.02 -1.10 0.53
CA ASP A 87 34.07 -1.10 1.56
C ASP A 87 34.69 -2.50 1.71
N THR A 88 33.82 -3.52 1.81
CA THR A 88 34.23 -4.92 1.94
C THR A 88 35.01 -5.40 0.72
N LEU A 89 34.47 -5.19 -0.48
CA LEU A 89 35.09 -5.63 -1.74
C LEU A 89 36.37 -4.88 -2.08
N ALA A 90 36.47 -3.61 -1.69
CA ALA A 90 37.70 -2.82 -1.80
C ALA A 90 38.72 -3.12 -0.70
N ASN A 91 38.39 -4.00 0.26
CA ASN A 91 39.19 -4.29 1.44
C ASN A 91 39.58 -3.02 2.23
N ALA A 92 38.62 -2.11 2.38
CA ALA A 92 38.81 -0.81 3.01
C ALA A 92 38.72 -0.84 4.54
N GLN A 93 38.41 -1.99 5.15
CA GLN A 93 38.40 -2.19 6.61
C GLN A 93 37.57 -1.12 7.35
N GLU A 94 36.35 -0.87 6.87
CA GLU A 94 35.39 0.12 7.37
C GLU A 94 35.80 1.59 7.15
N ASP A 95 36.93 1.89 6.51
CA ASP A 95 37.39 3.25 6.32
C ASP A 95 36.50 4.07 5.38
N LEU A 96 35.91 3.44 4.34
CA LEU A 96 34.97 4.10 3.43
C LEU A 96 33.69 4.46 4.17
N ILE A 97 33.10 3.50 4.89
CA ILE A 97 31.87 3.75 5.62
C ILE A 97 32.05 4.78 6.75
N ASN A 98 33.16 4.70 7.51
CA ASN A 98 33.48 5.65 8.57
C ASN A 98 33.73 7.05 8.02
N THR A 99 34.27 7.16 6.80
CA THR A 99 34.46 8.46 6.12
C THR A 99 33.13 9.05 5.68
N VAL A 100 32.24 8.22 5.11
CA VAL A 100 30.89 8.65 4.71
C VAL A 100 30.07 9.09 5.93
N GLU A 101 30.05 8.29 7.01
CA GLU A 101 29.36 8.61 8.26
C GLU A 101 29.83 9.96 8.82
N ARG A 102 31.15 10.13 8.96
CA ARG A 102 31.74 11.38 9.46
C ARG A 102 31.29 12.60 8.66
N LYS A 103 31.23 12.49 7.32
CA LYS A 103 30.80 13.57 6.44
C LYS A 103 29.31 13.87 6.55
N PHE A 104 28.46 12.87 6.82
CA PHE A 104 27.05 13.11 7.12
C PHE A 104 26.82 13.69 8.52
N SER A 105 27.73 13.46 9.48
CA SER A 105 27.64 13.98 10.86
C SER A 105 28.31 15.35 11.07
N THR A 106 28.81 16.02 10.03
CA THR A 106 29.46 17.35 10.19
C THR A 106 28.44 18.48 10.35
N GLY A 107 27.97 18.73 11.58
CA GLY A 107 27.22 19.93 11.94
C GLY A 107 25.77 19.67 12.42
N PRO A 108 25.02 20.73 12.75
CA PRO A 108 23.64 20.61 13.25
C PRO A 108 22.61 20.22 12.16
N VAL A 109 22.99 20.33 10.88
CA VAL A 109 22.17 19.95 9.72
C VAL A 109 22.96 18.95 8.89
N THR A 110 22.33 17.81 8.59
CA THR A 110 22.92 16.78 7.73
C THR A 110 23.08 17.33 6.31
N PRO A 111 24.29 17.28 5.71
CA PRO A 111 24.51 17.81 4.37
C PRO A 111 23.72 17.01 3.32
N ARG A 112 23.17 17.71 2.32
CA ARG A 112 22.44 17.08 1.21
C ARG A 112 23.35 16.16 0.37
N ARG A 113 24.54 16.63 0.03
CA ARG A 113 25.51 15.98 -0.86
C ARG A 113 26.80 15.67 -0.10
N VAL A 114 27.26 14.42 -0.20
CA VAL A 114 28.55 13.98 0.33
C VAL A 114 29.42 13.50 -0.83
N ASP A 115 30.63 14.03 -0.89
CA ASP A 115 31.66 13.66 -1.87
C ASP A 115 32.80 12.97 -1.13
N VAL A 116 33.25 11.81 -1.60
CA VAL A 116 34.39 11.08 -1.05
C VAL A 116 35.39 10.87 -2.16
N ALA A 117 36.53 11.56 -2.09
CA ALA A 117 37.66 11.29 -2.97
C ALA A 117 38.46 10.10 -2.44
N GLY A 118 38.96 9.24 -3.33
CA GLY A 118 39.73 8.05 -2.94
C GLY A 118 41.04 8.37 -2.20
N THR A 119 41.55 9.60 -2.31
CA THR A 119 42.71 10.09 -1.55
C THR A 119 42.42 10.35 -0.08
N GLU A 120 41.15 10.38 0.34
CA GLU A 120 40.76 10.67 1.74
C GLU A 120 40.78 9.43 2.65
N LEU A 121 40.95 8.24 2.08
CA LEU A 121 40.94 6.96 2.80
C LEU A 121 42.35 6.64 3.32
N LYS A 122 42.42 6.38 4.63
CA LYS A 122 43.62 6.25 5.45
C LYS A 122 44.33 4.89 5.37
N GLY A 123 43.75 3.88 4.70
CA GLY A 123 44.34 2.53 4.67
C GLY A 123 44.20 1.74 3.37
N SER A 124 43.39 2.20 2.41
CA SER A 124 43.03 1.43 1.22
C SER A 124 43.20 2.25 -0.05
N VAL A 125 43.98 1.73 -1.00
CA VAL A 125 43.95 2.21 -2.38
C VAL A 125 42.63 1.73 -2.96
N LEU A 126 41.60 2.57 -2.94
CA LEU A 126 40.43 2.31 -3.78
C LEU A 126 40.93 2.07 -5.21
N PRO A 127 40.36 1.09 -5.94
CA PRO A 127 40.71 0.90 -7.33
C PRO A 127 40.64 2.25 -8.08
N ASP A 128 41.54 2.47 -9.03
CA ASP A 128 41.57 3.68 -9.88
C ASP A 128 40.21 4.03 -10.53
N ARG A 129 39.28 3.07 -10.53
CA ARG A 129 37.93 3.19 -11.07
C ARG A 129 36.87 3.62 -10.06
N LEU A 130 37.19 3.72 -8.76
CA LEU A 130 36.32 4.25 -7.69
C LEU A 130 36.84 5.60 -7.13
N ARG A 131 37.62 6.35 -7.93
CA ARG A 131 38.34 7.59 -7.55
C ARG A 131 37.51 8.64 -6.81
N ARG A 132 36.21 8.70 -7.08
CA ARG A 132 35.28 9.65 -6.48
C ARG A 132 33.91 9.01 -6.34
N LEU A 133 33.34 9.10 -5.14
CA LEU A 133 32.00 8.65 -4.81
C LEU A 133 31.17 9.86 -4.37
N ILE A 134 30.02 10.06 -5.00
CA ILE A 134 29.10 11.15 -4.68
C ILE A 134 27.76 10.57 -4.26
N LEU A 135 27.28 10.96 -3.08
CA LEU A 135 26.04 10.49 -2.48
C LEU A 135 25.09 11.66 -2.22
N VAL A 136 23.86 11.53 -2.72
CA VAL A 136 22.74 12.44 -2.43
C VAL A 136 21.60 11.60 -1.85
N GLN A 137 21.39 11.68 -0.53
CA GLN A 137 20.41 10.83 0.17
C GLN A 137 18.97 11.34 0.11
N ASP A 138 18.82 12.64 0.01
CA ASP A 138 17.54 13.29 -0.22
C ASP A 138 17.77 14.47 -1.16
N ALA A 139 17.48 14.26 -2.44
CA ALA A 139 17.59 15.33 -3.43
C ALA A 139 16.61 16.49 -3.17
N SER A 140 15.60 16.32 -2.30
CA SER A 140 14.70 17.40 -1.91
C SER A 140 15.23 18.26 -0.76
N ALA A 141 16.29 17.81 -0.08
CA ALA A 141 16.97 18.62 0.92
C ALA A 141 17.70 19.79 0.26
N VAL A 142 17.75 20.92 0.98
CA VAL A 142 18.44 22.14 0.59
C VAL A 142 19.37 22.58 1.71
N ASP A 143 20.59 22.98 1.36
CA ASP A 143 21.60 23.40 2.33
C ASP A 143 21.43 24.87 2.79
N GLY A 144 20.32 25.51 2.41
CA GLY A 144 19.98 26.88 2.77
C GLY A 144 18.48 27.20 2.62
N PRO A 145 17.94 28.14 3.41
CA PRO A 145 16.50 28.42 3.48
C PRO A 145 15.91 29.05 2.21
N ASP A 146 16.74 29.70 1.38
CA ASP A 146 16.30 30.41 0.17
C ASP A 146 16.51 29.60 -1.12
N LEU A 147 17.04 28.37 -1.02
CA LEU A 147 17.29 27.51 -2.18
C LEU A 147 16.04 26.70 -2.54
N ILE A 148 15.79 26.60 -3.84
CA ILE A 148 14.69 25.81 -4.39
C ILE A 148 15.24 24.42 -4.73
N ALA A 149 14.65 23.35 -4.19
CA ALA A 149 15.22 22.00 -4.18
C ALA A 149 15.58 21.42 -5.58
N GLU A 150 14.92 21.93 -6.62
CA GLU A 150 15.17 21.60 -8.02
C GLU A 150 16.56 22.05 -8.47
N ASP A 151 17.00 23.24 -8.07
CA ASP A 151 18.21 23.88 -8.59
C ASP A 151 19.47 23.09 -8.26
N PRO A 152 19.72 22.67 -7.01
CA PRO A 152 20.92 21.89 -6.72
C PRO A 152 20.91 20.51 -7.40
N LEU A 153 19.74 19.92 -7.71
CA LEU A 153 19.70 18.68 -8.49
C LEU A 153 20.11 18.93 -9.94
N ILE A 154 19.72 20.07 -10.52
CA ILE A 154 20.10 20.47 -11.87
C ILE A 154 21.62 20.72 -11.92
N ASP A 155 22.16 21.39 -10.92
CA ASP A 155 23.60 21.66 -10.79
C ASP A 155 24.39 20.34 -10.63
N ASP A 156 23.92 19.42 -9.77
CA ASP A 156 24.51 18.08 -9.62
C ASP A 156 24.59 17.36 -10.98
N LEU A 157 23.53 17.42 -11.80
CA LEU A 157 23.51 16.79 -13.13
C LEU A 157 24.43 17.49 -14.13
N ALA A 158 24.48 18.83 -14.12
CA ALA A 158 25.38 19.59 -14.96
C ALA A 158 26.85 19.27 -14.66
N ASP A 159 27.23 19.17 -13.38
CA ASP A 159 28.56 18.74 -12.93
C ASP A 159 28.92 17.35 -13.46
N LEU A 160 27.99 16.39 -13.39
CA LEU A 160 28.22 15.01 -13.82
C LEU A 160 28.44 14.94 -15.34
N ILE A 161 27.57 15.59 -16.11
CA ILE A 161 27.63 15.56 -17.59
C ILE A 161 28.89 16.27 -18.11
N THR A 162 29.32 17.34 -17.45
CA THR A 162 30.52 18.10 -17.84
C THR A 162 31.83 17.51 -17.30
N SER A 163 31.77 16.43 -16.50
CA SER A 163 32.95 15.77 -15.94
C SER A 163 33.83 15.15 -17.04
N PRO A 164 35.18 15.23 -16.94
CA PRO A 164 36.08 14.67 -17.94
C PRO A 164 35.91 13.16 -18.14
N THR A 165 35.87 12.72 -19.41
CA THR A 165 35.77 11.30 -19.79
C THR A 165 36.93 10.50 -19.20
N GLY A 166 36.63 9.38 -18.54
CA GLY A 166 37.61 8.52 -17.87
C GLY A 166 37.91 8.88 -16.41
N GLN A 167 37.27 9.92 -15.85
CA GLN A 167 37.29 10.27 -14.43
C GLN A 167 35.89 10.36 -13.81
N GLU A 168 34.90 9.69 -14.41
CA GLU A 168 33.50 9.76 -14.01
C GLU A 168 33.33 9.27 -12.56
N PRO A 169 32.68 10.03 -11.67
CA PRO A 169 32.41 9.58 -10.32
C PRO A 169 31.40 8.43 -10.33
N VAL A 170 31.39 7.62 -9.28
CA VAL A 170 30.22 6.81 -8.93
C VAL A 170 29.24 7.74 -8.22
N PHE A 171 28.05 7.91 -8.78
CA PHE A 171 27.04 8.83 -8.27
C PHE A 171 25.80 8.05 -7.86
N ILE A 172 25.29 8.29 -6.66
CA ILE A 172 24.00 7.74 -6.22
C ILE A 172 23.12 8.87 -5.71
N CYS A 173 21.94 8.99 -6.30
CA CYS A 173 20.95 9.98 -5.94
C CYS A 173 19.61 9.33 -5.59
N CYS A 174 19.16 9.62 -4.37
CA CYS A 174 17.86 9.26 -3.87
C CYS A 174 16.91 10.44 -4.10
N ALA A 175 15.91 10.26 -4.95
CA ALA A 175 14.97 11.33 -5.30
C ALA A 175 13.52 10.84 -5.29
N ASN A 176 12.60 11.78 -5.05
CA ASN A 176 11.18 11.54 -5.25
C ASN A 176 10.83 11.88 -6.71
N ARG A 177 9.96 11.08 -7.35
CA ARG A 177 9.54 11.30 -8.76
C ARG A 177 9.02 12.73 -9.01
N GLY A 178 8.30 13.29 -8.04
CA GLY A 178 7.79 14.67 -8.11
C GLY A 178 8.89 15.74 -8.20
N LEU A 179 10.02 15.54 -7.51
CA LEU A 179 11.16 16.46 -7.60
C LEU A 179 11.79 16.40 -9.00
N VAL A 180 12.00 15.21 -9.55
CA VAL A 180 12.52 15.02 -10.92
C VAL A 180 11.62 15.71 -11.94
N ALA A 181 10.30 15.59 -11.78
CA ALA A 181 9.32 16.26 -12.65
C ALA A 181 9.39 17.79 -12.54
N ARG A 182 9.52 18.34 -11.32
CA ARG A 182 9.66 19.79 -11.11
C ARG A 182 10.99 20.31 -11.64
N ALA A 183 12.09 19.59 -11.47
CA ALA A 183 13.38 19.95 -12.03
C ALA A 183 13.32 20.03 -13.57
N ARG A 184 12.65 19.06 -14.23
CA ARG A 184 12.44 19.11 -15.68
C ARG A 184 11.65 20.35 -16.09
N SER A 185 10.55 20.65 -15.40
CA SER A 185 9.73 21.83 -15.69
C SER A 185 10.49 23.14 -15.42
N ALA A 186 11.33 23.19 -14.38
CA ALA A 186 12.15 24.35 -14.05
C ALA A 186 13.18 24.66 -15.14
N ILE A 187 13.86 23.63 -15.67
CA ILE A 187 14.77 23.81 -16.80
C ILE A 187 14.03 24.34 -18.04
N GLN A 188 12.85 23.79 -18.35
CA GLN A 188 12.04 24.24 -19.50
C GLN A 188 11.55 25.69 -19.38
N ALA A 189 11.37 26.19 -18.15
CA ALA A 189 10.93 27.56 -17.88
C ALA A 189 12.08 28.59 -17.87
N LYS A 190 13.34 28.15 -17.71
CA LYS A 190 14.51 29.03 -17.67
C LYS A 190 15.04 29.28 -19.08
N GLU A 191 14.72 30.45 -19.66
CA GLU A 191 15.35 30.93 -20.90
C GLU A 191 16.78 31.43 -20.63
N GLY A 192 17.74 31.13 -21.53
CA GLY A 192 19.07 31.79 -21.54
C GLY A 192 20.20 31.15 -20.72
N LEU A 193 20.08 29.89 -20.30
CA LEU A 193 21.18 29.15 -19.62
C LEU A 193 22.21 28.62 -20.63
N GLU A 194 23.04 29.50 -21.20
CA GLU A 194 24.09 29.12 -22.17
C GLU A 194 25.22 28.24 -21.57
N TRP A 195 25.39 28.25 -20.24
CA TRP A 195 26.42 27.47 -19.53
C TRP A 195 25.94 26.09 -19.07
N LEU A 196 24.66 25.77 -19.27
CA LEU A 196 24.06 24.50 -18.89
C LEU A 196 23.86 23.68 -20.18
N ASN A 197 24.22 22.38 -20.18
CA ASN A 197 23.83 21.47 -21.27
C ASN A 197 22.32 21.15 -21.19
N VAL A 198 21.49 22.20 -21.30
CA VAL A 198 20.02 22.18 -21.15
C VAL A 198 19.37 21.03 -21.92
N PRO A 199 19.74 20.74 -23.19
CA PRO A 199 19.12 19.64 -23.93
C PRO A 199 19.41 18.27 -23.33
N GLU A 200 20.65 18.01 -22.91
CA GLU A 200 21.09 16.70 -22.40
C GLU A 200 20.49 16.43 -21.01
N ILE A 201 20.46 17.43 -20.13
CA ILE A 201 19.83 17.31 -18.80
C ILE A 201 18.31 17.13 -18.92
N THR A 202 17.66 17.88 -19.81
CA THR A 202 16.21 17.75 -20.05
C THR A 202 15.86 16.37 -20.58
N GLU A 203 16.66 15.85 -21.50
CA GLU A 203 16.49 14.51 -22.07
C GLU A 203 16.70 13.44 -20.99
N LEU A 204 17.75 13.54 -20.17
CA LEU A 204 17.98 12.64 -19.04
C LEU A 204 16.80 12.63 -18.06
N LEU A 205 16.35 13.80 -17.60
CA LEU A 205 15.23 13.91 -16.68
C LEU A 205 13.94 13.32 -17.28
N THR A 206 13.74 13.49 -18.59
CA THR A 206 12.63 12.88 -19.31
C THR A 206 12.73 11.36 -19.29
N GLN A 207 13.91 10.81 -19.59
CA GLN A 207 14.13 9.36 -19.56
C GLN A 207 13.98 8.78 -18.15
N LEU A 208 14.45 9.46 -17.10
CA LEU A 208 14.23 9.07 -15.71
C LEU A 208 12.73 8.97 -15.41
N LEU A 209 11.95 9.99 -15.80
CA LEU A 209 10.50 10.00 -15.59
C LEU A 209 9.78 8.92 -16.39
N THR A 210 10.20 8.64 -17.63
CA THR A 210 9.58 7.59 -18.46
C THR A 210 9.94 6.19 -17.96
N ALA A 211 11.21 5.94 -17.59
CA ALA A 211 11.67 4.65 -17.08
C ALA A 211 11.07 4.30 -15.72
N THR A 212 10.94 5.30 -14.85
CA THR A 212 10.40 5.14 -13.49
C THR A 212 8.91 5.44 -13.39
N GLY A 213 8.24 5.83 -14.48
CA GLY A 213 6.85 6.26 -14.47
C GLY A 213 5.86 5.14 -14.16
N LEU A 214 4.66 5.55 -13.75
CA LEU A 214 3.47 4.70 -13.52
C LEU A 214 2.33 5.00 -14.52
N GLY A 215 2.60 5.84 -15.52
CA GLY A 215 1.61 6.31 -16.49
C GLY A 215 1.40 5.35 -17.68
N PRO A 216 0.79 5.83 -18.78
CA PRO A 216 0.59 5.03 -20.00
C PRO A 216 1.87 4.38 -20.54
N ASP A 217 3.04 4.99 -20.30
CA ASP A 217 4.36 4.45 -20.69
C ASP A 217 4.79 3.26 -19.82
N ALA A 218 4.34 3.21 -18.56
CA ALA A 218 4.54 2.06 -17.68
C ALA A 218 3.74 0.85 -18.17
N LEU A 219 2.61 1.11 -18.82
CA LEU A 219 1.78 0.11 -19.48
C LEU A 219 2.26 -0.21 -20.90
N ALA A 220 3.35 0.36 -21.40
CA ALA A 220 3.82 0.07 -22.76
C ALA A 220 4.40 -1.35 -22.86
N THR A 221 4.06 -2.08 -23.93
CA THR A 221 4.69 -3.38 -24.23
C THR A 221 6.21 -3.24 -24.36
N ASP A 222 6.65 -2.12 -24.95
CA ASP A 222 8.05 -1.70 -25.10
C ASP A 222 8.52 -0.75 -23.99
N ARG A 223 8.03 -0.92 -22.76
CA ARG A 223 8.41 -0.08 -21.61
C ARG A 223 9.95 0.06 -21.51
N PRO A 224 10.47 1.29 -21.38
CA PRO A 224 11.90 1.54 -21.38
C PRO A 224 12.62 0.81 -20.25
N ARG A 225 13.85 0.38 -20.55
CA ARG A 225 14.78 -0.18 -19.57
C ARG A 225 15.16 0.88 -18.54
N CYS A 226 15.31 0.46 -17.29
CA CYS A 226 15.71 1.35 -16.20
C CYS A 226 17.10 1.00 -15.64
N TRP A 227 17.63 -0.20 -15.91
CA TRP A 227 18.94 -0.62 -15.45
C TRP A 227 19.73 -1.40 -16.52
N PRO A 228 20.63 -0.75 -17.29
CA PRO A 228 20.81 0.70 -17.43
C PRO A 228 19.69 1.37 -18.26
N LEU A 229 19.69 2.71 -18.33
CA LEU A 229 18.78 3.46 -19.18
C LEU A 229 19.03 3.15 -20.67
N LYS A 230 17.96 3.13 -21.48
CA LYS A 230 18.04 2.71 -22.89
C LYS A 230 18.92 3.62 -23.76
N HIS A 231 18.89 4.92 -23.54
CA HIS A 231 19.58 5.90 -24.39
C HIS A 231 21.01 6.19 -23.93
N ASP A 232 21.30 6.03 -22.64
CA ASP A 232 22.63 6.25 -22.09
C ASP A 232 22.93 5.21 -21.00
N GLY A 233 23.87 4.32 -21.32
CA GLY A 233 24.29 3.21 -20.45
C GLY A 233 25.01 3.64 -19.18
N ARG A 234 25.47 4.90 -19.08
CA ARG A 234 26.11 5.45 -17.88
C ARG A 234 25.13 5.60 -16.72
N PHE A 235 23.84 5.72 -17.03
CA PHE A 235 22.77 5.97 -16.09
C PHE A 235 21.96 4.71 -15.78
N ALA A 236 21.54 4.58 -14.53
CA ALA A 236 20.51 3.65 -14.12
C ALA A 236 19.49 4.34 -13.22
N ALA A 237 18.26 3.89 -13.27
CA ALA A 237 17.18 4.33 -12.40
C ALA A 237 16.40 3.11 -11.91
N TRP A 238 16.11 3.05 -10.61
CA TRP A 238 15.25 2.01 -10.06
C TRP A 238 14.03 2.63 -9.38
N PRO A 239 12.79 2.30 -9.81
CA PRO A 239 11.58 2.74 -9.14
C PRO A 239 11.24 1.82 -7.96
N LEU A 240 11.42 2.32 -6.73
CA LEU A 240 11.21 1.54 -5.51
C LEU A 240 9.73 1.37 -5.14
N ASP A 241 8.83 2.11 -5.79
CA ASP A 241 7.37 2.07 -5.55
C ASP A 241 6.64 1.00 -6.38
N LEU A 242 7.36 0.19 -7.17
CA LEU A 242 6.77 -0.88 -8.00
C LEU A 242 6.93 -2.27 -7.39
N ASP A 243 8.05 -2.51 -6.72
CA ASP A 243 8.36 -3.79 -6.09
C ASP A 243 7.47 -4.00 -4.85
N THR A 244 6.98 -5.24 -4.68
CA THR A 244 6.28 -5.62 -3.46
C THR A 244 7.28 -6.12 -2.42
N ILE A 245 7.06 -5.75 -1.16
CA ILE A 245 7.83 -6.25 -0.02
C ILE A 245 7.10 -7.38 0.74
N ILE A 246 5.90 -7.77 0.27
CA ILE A 246 5.01 -8.71 0.95
C ILE A 246 5.20 -10.15 0.46
N LEU A 247 5.37 -10.36 -0.85
CA LEU A 247 5.58 -11.69 -1.42
C LEU A 247 6.73 -11.70 -2.41
N THR A 248 7.47 -12.81 -2.46
CA THR A 248 8.45 -13.07 -3.51
C THR A 248 8.28 -14.51 -4.01
N ASP A 249 8.67 -14.77 -5.26
CA ASP A 249 8.51 -16.07 -5.90
C ASP A 249 9.60 -17.09 -5.47
N THR A 250 10.71 -16.64 -4.87
CA THR A 250 11.91 -17.48 -4.68
C THR A 250 12.54 -17.40 -3.29
N GLU A 251 12.19 -16.42 -2.47
CA GLU A 251 12.87 -16.11 -1.20
C GLU A 251 11.91 -15.61 -0.12
N VAL A 252 12.41 -15.54 1.11
CA VAL A 252 11.65 -14.96 2.25
C VAL A 252 11.42 -13.47 1.99
N ALA A 253 10.16 -13.06 1.93
CA ALA A 253 9.81 -11.67 1.63
C ALA A 253 10.33 -10.71 2.72
N PRO A 254 10.68 -9.45 2.38
CA PRO A 254 11.19 -8.50 3.37
C PRO A 254 10.25 -8.30 4.57
N PHE A 255 8.93 -8.24 4.35
CA PHE A 255 7.96 -8.16 5.44
C PHE A 255 7.94 -9.42 6.31
N GLU A 256 8.16 -10.60 5.72
CA GLU A 256 8.27 -11.85 6.47
C GLU A 256 9.52 -11.87 7.36
N GLN A 257 10.65 -11.34 6.88
CA GLN A 257 11.87 -11.15 7.69
C GLN A 257 11.62 -10.21 8.89
N MET A 258 10.81 -9.15 8.71
CA MET A 258 10.40 -8.27 9.80
C MET A 258 9.57 -9.01 10.84
N LEU A 259 8.60 -9.82 10.41
CA LEU A 259 7.76 -10.62 11.30
C LEU A 259 8.58 -11.66 12.07
N PHE A 260 9.53 -12.34 11.43
CA PHE A 260 10.41 -13.28 12.13
C PHE A 260 11.18 -12.60 13.26
N THR A 261 11.70 -11.41 13.02
CA THR A 261 12.42 -10.66 14.04
C THR A 261 11.49 -10.14 15.14
N ALA A 262 10.30 -9.65 14.77
CA ALA A 262 9.30 -9.16 15.70
C ALA A 262 8.78 -10.25 16.66
N THR A 263 8.70 -11.48 16.16
CA THR A 263 8.09 -12.62 16.85
C THR A 263 9.11 -13.67 17.32
N ASP A 264 10.41 -13.36 17.26
CA ASP A 264 11.51 -14.26 17.66
C ASP A 264 11.29 -14.82 19.06
N GLU A 265 11.12 -16.14 19.15
CA GLU A 265 10.80 -16.86 20.38
C GLU A 265 11.73 -16.51 21.55
N GLN A 266 13.03 -16.30 21.28
CA GLN A 266 14.02 -16.01 22.32
C GLN A 266 13.77 -14.66 23.00
N LYS A 267 13.22 -13.68 22.26
CA LYS A 267 12.87 -12.35 22.79
C LYS A 267 11.56 -12.35 23.59
N TRP A 268 10.77 -13.42 23.50
CA TRP A 268 9.48 -13.56 24.18
C TRP A 268 9.49 -14.55 25.36
N GLN A 269 10.31 -15.61 25.31
CA GLN A 269 10.24 -16.74 26.25
C GLN A 269 11.40 -16.82 27.27
N GLY A 270 12.24 -15.79 27.39
CA GLY A 270 13.30 -15.73 28.40
C GLY A 270 12.79 -15.67 29.85
N ASN A 271 13.68 -15.93 30.81
CA ASN A 271 13.38 -15.70 32.24
C ASN A 271 13.17 -14.20 32.50
N ASN A 272 12.23 -13.84 33.38
CA ASN A 272 11.80 -12.45 33.62
C ASN A 272 11.18 -11.79 32.39
N SER A 273 10.55 -12.58 31.50
CA SER A 273 9.82 -12.07 30.34
C SER A 273 8.42 -12.70 30.28
N CYS A 274 7.89 -13.01 29.10
CA CYS A 274 6.56 -13.62 28.98
C CYS A 274 6.55 -15.11 29.36
N GLY A 275 7.70 -15.80 29.36
CA GLY A 275 7.80 -17.24 29.64
C GLY A 275 7.20 -17.67 30.98
N ASP A 276 7.49 -16.91 32.03
CA ASP A 276 7.10 -17.14 33.43
C ASP A 276 6.09 -16.12 33.99
N CYS A 277 5.52 -15.29 33.10
CA CYS A 277 4.56 -14.25 33.43
C CYS A 277 3.15 -14.81 33.75
N THR A 278 2.53 -14.35 34.84
CA THR A 278 1.18 -14.77 35.25
C THR A 278 0.07 -14.33 34.30
N SER A 279 0.21 -13.16 33.69
CA SER A 279 -0.78 -12.60 32.76
C SER A 279 -0.68 -13.20 31.35
N ARG A 280 0.30 -14.09 31.08
CA ARG A 280 0.56 -14.68 29.76
C ARG A 280 -0.70 -15.24 29.10
N GLY A 281 -1.54 -15.95 29.85
CA GLY A 281 -2.73 -16.62 29.30
C GLY A 281 -3.80 -15.68 28.72
N LEU A 282 -3.81 -14.41 29.12
CA LEU A 282 -4.72 -13.39 28.60
C LEU A 282 -4.00 -12.24 27.88
N CYS A 283 -2.67 -12.29 27.77
CA CYS A 283 -1.87 -11.24 27.17
C CYS A 283 -2.02 -11.25 25.64
N PRO A 284 -2.56 -10.18 25.02
CA PRO A 284 -2.70 -10.11 23.57
C PRO A 284 -1.34 -10.05 22.87
N PHE A 285 -0.33 -9.40 23.46
CA PHE A 285 0.98 -9.25 22.82
C PHE A 285 1.68 -10.59 22.63
N TYR A 286 1.73 -11.41 23.68
CA TYR A 286 2.30 -12.75 23.61
C TYR A 286 1.49 -13.64 22.66
N THR A 287 0.16 -13.58 22.74
CA THR A 287 -0.74 -14.37 21.88
C THR A 287 -0.56 -14.00 20.41
N ASN A 288 -0.44 -12.71 20.08
CA ASN A 288 -0.16 -12.22 18.73
C ASN A 288 1.20 -12.71 18.23
N ALA A 289 2.25 -12.58 19.04
CA ALA A 289 3.58 -13.05 18.67
C ALA A 289 3.61 -14.56 18.40
N GLU A 290 2.93 -15.35 19.22
CA GLU A 290 2.80 -16.80 19.03
C GLU A 290 2.03 -17.17 17.76
N MET A 291 0.88 -16.53 17.53
CA MET A 291 0.09 -16.75 16.31
C MET A 291 0.82 -16.30 15.04
N LEU A 292 1.55 -15.17 15.07
CA LEU A 292 2.27 -14.66 13.90
C LEU A 292 3.58 -15.43 13.63
N ARG A 293 4.08 -16.19 14.61
CA ARG A 293 5.18 -17.15 14.43
C ARG A 293 4.75 -18.41 13.68
N ASP A 294 3.48 -18.82 13.83
CA ASP A 294 2.91 -19.94 13.09
C ASP A 294 2.93 -19.70 11.57
N GLU A 295 3.44 -20.68 10.82
CA GLU A 295 3.65 -20.55 9.37
C GLU A 295 2.33 -20.40 8.62
N LYS A 296 1.30 -21.18 8.98
CA LYS A 296 -0.02 -21.10 8.32
C LYS A 296 -0.59 -19.70 8.50
N THR A 297 -0.65 -19.21 9.73
CA THR A 297 -1.19 -17.90 10.07
C THR A 297 -0.41 -16.76 9.39
N ARG A 298 0.93 -16.83 9.41
CA ARG A 298 1.78 -15.86 8.72
C ARG A 298 1.55 -15.87 7.22
N ARG A 299 1.44 -17.04 6.59
CA ARG A 299 1.18 -17.15 5.16
C ARG A 299 -0.17 -16.54 4.78
N THR A 300 -1.21 -16.79 5.57
CA THR A 300 -2.53 -16.18 5.38
C THR A 300 -2.45 -14.65 5.46
N LEU A 301 -1.74 -14.11 6.45
CA LEU A 301 -1.52 -12.66 6.57
C LEU A 301 -0.80 -12.09 5.33
N LEU A 302 0.25 -12.74 4.84
CA LEU A 302 0.97 -12.29 3.64
C LEU A 302 0.07 -12.26 2.40
N VAL A 303 -0.79 -13.27 2.23
CA VAL A 303 -1.77 -13.30 1.13
C VAL A 303 -2.79 -12.17 1.27
N LEU A 304 -3.30 -11.92 2.47
CA LEU A 304 -4.24 -10.83 2.74
C LEU A 304 -3.61 -9.46 2.46
N LEU A 305 -2.36 -9.23 2.90
CA LEU A 305 -1.62 -8.00 2.60
C LEU A 305 -1.30 -7.87 1.12
N ARG A 306 -0.98 -8.96 0.43
CA ARG A 306 -0.82 -8.96 -1.04
C ARG A 306 -2.11 -8.55 -1.74
N HIS A 307 -3.23 -9.12 -1.32
CA HIS A 307 -4.55 -8.80 -1.84
C HIS A 307 -4.92 -7.34 -1.58
N SER A 308 -4.45 -6.76 -0.47
CA SER A 308 -4.57 -5.33 -0.22
C SER A 308 -3.84 -4.46 -1.25
N GLU A 309 -2.64 -4.85 -1.69
CA GLU A 309 -1.90 -4.08 -2.71
C GLU A 309 -2.65 -4.06 -4.04
N MET A 310 -3.27 -5.18 -4.41
CA MET A 310 -4.08 -5.28 -5.63
C MET A 310 -5.39 -4.50 -5.50
N ALA A 311 -6.07 -4.62 -4.36
CA ALA A 311 -7.35 -3.99 -4.11
C ALA A 311 -7.24 -2.46 -4.07
N THR A 312 -6.15 -1.92 -3.53
CA THR A 312 -5.93 -0.47 -3.38
C THR A 312 -5.05 0.13 -4.49
N ALA A 313 -4.40 -0.71 -5.30
CA ALA A 313 -3.35 -0.33 -6.24
C ALA A 313 -2.19 0.45 -5.58
N GLN A 314 -1.92 0.18 -4.30
CA GLN A 314 -0.88 0.82 -3.50
C GLN A 314 0.04 -0.24 -2.89
N ARG A 315 1.36 -0.06 -3.07
CA ARG A 315 2.38 -0.91 -2.43
C ARG A 315 2.57 -0.56 -0.96
N TRP A 316 2.92 -1.57 -0.17
CA TRP A 316 3.50 -1.36 1.15
C TRP A 316 4.94 -0.87 1.01
N ASN A 317 5.28 0.21 1.70
CA ASN A 317 6.67 0.63 1.86
C ASN A 317 7.22 0.15 3.21
N PHE A 318 8.54 0.19 3.41
CA PHE A 318 9.18 -0.29 4.63
C PHE A 318 8.69 0.43 5.89
N ARG A 319 8.43 1.74 5.83
CA ARG A 319 7.93 2.51 6.98
C ARG A 319 6.56 2.01 7.44
N ASP A 320 5.63 1.87 6.49
CA ASP A 320 4.28 1.40 6.78
C ASP A 320 4.31 -0.07 7.23
N ALA A 321 5.19 -0.89 6.65
CA ALA A 321 5.41 -2.28 7.03
C ALA A 321 5.97 -2.46 8.46
N PHE A 322 6.98 -1.66 8.86
CA PHE A 322 7.49 -1.69 10.25
C PHE A 322 6.42 -1.24 11.24
N SER A 323 5.71 -0.16 10.91
CA SER A 323 4.58 0.33 11.74
C SER A 323 3.48 -0.72 11.85
N LEU A 324 3.18 -1.42 10.75
CA LEU A 324 2.21 -2.52 10.73
C LEU A 324 2.67 -3.67 11.62
N CYS A 325 3.94 -4.09 11.55
CA CYS A 325 4.46 -5.15 12.43
C CYS A 325 4.26 -4.80 13.91
N ALA A 326 4.60 -3.57 14.31
CA ALA A 326 4.40 -3.10 15.69
C ALA A 326 2.91 -3.03 16.08
N GLU A 327 2.06 -2.50 15.19
CA GLU A 327 0.59 -2.41 15.39
C GLU A 327 -0.05 -3.79 15.56
N LEU A 328 0.39 -4.79 14.80
CA LEU A 328 -0.15 -6.14 14.83
C LEU A 328 0.29 -6.91 16.07
N VAL A 329 1.54 -6.75 16.50
CA VAL A 329 2.07 -7.48 17.65
C VAL A 329 1.64 -6.83 18.97
N VAL A 330 1.78 -5.50 19.08
CA VAL A 330 1.58 -4.76 20.32
C VAL A 330 0.45 -3.74 20.21
N GLY A 331 0.54 -2.80 19.27
CA GLY A 331 -0.29 -1.60 19.21
C GLY A 331 0.56 -0.33 19.15
N GLN A 332 0.07 0.78 19.71
CA GLN A 332 0.76 2.08 19.78
C GLN A 332 0.95 2.54 21.21
N ARG A 333 1.91 3.44 21.44
CA ARG A 333 2.19 4.00 22.78
C ARG A 333 0.96 4.66 23.39
N ASP A 334 0.25 5.47 22.60
CA ASP A 334 -0.99 6.16 22.99
C ASP A 334 -2.09 5.23 23.52
N ASP A 335 -2.05 3.93 23.19
CA ASP A 335 -3.04 2.97 23.69
C ASP A 335 -2.85 2.64 25.18
N PHE A 336 -1.64 2.88 25.70
CA PHE A 336 -1.21 2.45 27.04
C PHE A 336 -0.90 3.63 27.98
N GLU A 337 -0.64 4.82 27.42
CA GLU A 337 -0.30 6.01 28.18
C GLU A 337 -1.49 6.51 29.04
N GLN A 338 -1.31 6.52 30.36
CA GLN A 338 -2.18 7.28 31.27
C GLN A 338 -1.78 8.77 31.25
N LYS A 339 -2.62 9.65 31.84
CA LYS A 339 -2.42 11.13 31.84
C LYS A 339 -1.07 11.60 32.41
N ASP A 340 -0.34 10.74 33.10
CA ASP A 340 0.97 10.97 33.70
C ASP A 340 2.15 10.40 32.87
N GLY A 341 1.89 9.67 31.78
CA GLY A 341 2.91 9.18 30.83
C GLY A 341 3.77 8.03 31.35
N THR A 342 3.32 7.30 32.37
CA THR A 342 4.18 6.37 33.13
C THR A 342 3.95 4.88 32.92
N ASN A 343 2.85 4.46 32.29
CA ASN A 343 2.51 3.03 32.28
C ASN A 343 3.17 2.28 31.12
N ALA A 344 4.01 1.29 31.44
CA ALA A 344 4.59 0.39 30.44
C ALA A 344 3.50 -0.54 29.87
N PRO A 345 3.55 -0.95 28.58
CA PRO A 345 2.52 -1.78 27.97
C PRO A 345 2.25 -3.09 28.72
N CYS A 346 3.28 -3.75 29.26
CA CYS A 346 3.11 -4.95 30.07
C CYS A 346 2.34 -4.67 31.37
N SER A 347 2.64 -3.55 32.04
CA SER A 347 1.92 -3.10 33.22
C SER A 347 0.44 -2.80 32.93
N TRP A 348 0.13 -2.25 31.76
CA TRP A 348 -1.25 -2.11 31.28
C TRP A 348 -1.95 -3.48 31.13
N VAL A 349 -1.28 -4.50 30.56
CA VAL A 349 -1.86 -5.85 30.47
C VAL A 349 -2.13 -6.44 31.85
N HIS A 350 -1.18 -6.29 32.79
CA HIS A 350 -1.34 -6.78 34.16
C HIS A 350 -2.58 -6.18 34.83
N GLU A 351 -2.75 -4.87 34.72
CA GLU A 351 -3.90 -4.14 35.26
C GLU A 351 -5.22 -4.70 34.69
N ARG A 352 -5.31 -4.87 33.37
CA ARG A 352 -6.51 -5.42 32.72
C ARG A 352 -6.80 -6.87 33.12
N VAL A 353 -5.77 -7.71 33.26
CA VAL A 353 -5.93 -9.10 33.71
C VAL A 353 -6.42 -9.17 35.15
N ASP A 354 -5.91 -8.30 36.02
CA ASP A 354 -6.36 -8.18 37.40
C ASP A 354 -7.81 -7.70 37.48
N GLU A 355 -8.21 -6.73 36.64
CA GLU A 355 -9.60 -6.27 36.55
C GLU A 355 -10.56 -7.39 36.12
N ILE A 356 -10.18 -8.22 35.14
CA ILE A 356 -11.00 -9.37 34.70
C ILE A 356 -11.14 -10.41 35.82
N SER A 357 -10.05 -10.66 36.56
CA SER A 357 -9.96 -11.73 37.56
C SER A 357 -10.62 -11.32 38.88
N PHE A 358 -10.27 -10.15 39.39
CA PHE A 358 -10.59 -9.67 40.74
C PHE A 358 -11.51 -8.44 40.77
N GLY A 359 -11.81 -7.81 39.62
CA GLY A 359 -12.70 -6.66 39.56
C GLY A 359 -14.06 -6.95 40.21
N SER A 360 -14.58 -5.99 40.97
CA SER A 360 -15.86 -6.17 41.68
C SER A 360 -17.07 -5.87 40.79
N GLN A 361 -16.91 -5.06 39.74
CA GLN A 361 -17.99 -4.64 38.86
C GLN A 361 -17.96 -5.39 37.52
N PRO A 362 -19.07 -5.98 37.06
CA PRO A 362 -19.16 -6.63 35.75
C PRO A 362 -18.78 -5.70 34.58
N ALA A 363 -19.12 -4.42 34.70
CA ALA A 363 -18.76 -3.39 33.73
C ALA A 363 -17.24 -3.23 33.55
N GLN A 364 -16.50 -3.21 34.68
CA GLN A 364 -15.03 -3.13 34.66
C GLN A 364 -14.42 -4.36 34.00
N LYS A 365 -14.91 -5.57 34.33
CA LYS A 365 -14.47 -6.82 33.70
C LYS A 365 -14.67 -6.81 32.19
N LEU A 366 -15.83 -6.35 31.73
CA LEU A 366 -16.17 -6.27 30.32
C LEU A 366 -15.26 -5.27 29.59
N SER A 367 -15.06 -4.09 30.15
CA SER A 367 -14.16 -3.07 29.60
C SER A 367 -12.73 -3.60 29.44
N ALA A 368 -12.21 -4.26 30.47
CA ALA A 368 -10.89 -4.86 30.46
C ALA A 368 -10.75 -6.03 29.46
N ALA A 369 -11.76 -6.91 29.40
CA ALA A 369 -11.78 -8.02 28.44
C ALA A 369 -11.85 -7.50 26.99
N TRP A 370 -12.63 -6.45 26.74
CA TRP A 370 -12.67 -5.77 25.45
C TRP A 370 -11.30 -5.22 25.07
N GLU A 371 -10.65 -4.47 25.97
CA GLU A 371 -9.32 -3.91 25.72
C GLU A 371 -8.31 -4.98 25.29
N LEU A 372 -8.24 -6.10 26.01
CA LEU A 372 -7.31 -7.18 25.66
C LEU A 372 -7.68 -7.82 24.32
N ALA A 373 -8.95 -8.15 24.09
CA ALA A 373 -9.39 -8.77 22.83
C ALA A 373 -9.22 -7.84 21.63
N PHE A 374 -9.39 -6.54 21.82
CA PHE A 374 -9.27 -5.54 20.78
C PHE A 374 -7.83 -5.33 20.31
N HIS A 375 -6.83 -5.66 21.14
CA HIS A 375 -5.40 -5.64 20.77
C HIS A 375 -4.92 -6.93 20.10
N LEU A 376 -5.81 -7.89 19.83
CA LEU A 376 -5.47 -9.03 18.98
C LEU A 376 -5.19 -8.58 17.55
N TYR A 377 -4.17 -9.13 16.90
CA TYR A 377 -3.72 -8.69 15.58
C TYR A 377 -4.84 -8.72 14.53
N SER A 378 -5.75 -9.69 14.62
CA SER A 378 -6.91 -9.82 13.74
C SER A 378 -7.90 -8.66 13.88
N GLN A 379 -8.01 -8.09 15.08
CA GLN A 379 -8.82 -6.90 15.34
C GLN A 379 -8.05 -5.62 14.98
N SER A 380 -6.73 -5.59 15.24
CA SER A 380 -5.87 -4.48 14.86
C SER A 380 -5.83 -4.22 13.35
N LEU A 381 -5.94 -5.26 12.52
CA LEU A 381 -6.04 -5.13 11.05
C LEU A 381 -7.28 -4.35 10.59
N PHE A 382 -8.37 -4.39 11.38
CA PHE A 382 -9.66 -3.83 11.01
C PHE A 382 -10.17 -2.91 12.13
N PRO A 383 -9.59 -1.70 12.24
CA PRO A 383 -9.86 -0.79 13.36
C PRO A 383 -11.23 -0.09 13.28
N ILE A 384 -11.98 -0.27 12.19
CA ILE A 384 -13.32 0.34 12.02
C ILE A 384 -14.34 -0.50 12.78
N TRP A 385 -15.18 0.14 13.58
CA TRP A 385 -16.31 -0.50 14.25
C TRP A 385 -17.57 0.33 14.02
N SER A 386 -18.71 -0.34 13.87
CA SER A 386 -20.00 0.34 13.89
C SER A 386 -20.26 0.83 15.30
N ASP A 387 -20.69 2.09 15.43
CA ASP A 387 -21.10 2.64 16.71
C ASP A 387 -22.55 2.22 17.00
N PRO A 388 -22.80 1.27 17.93
CA PRO A 388 -24.16 0.83 18.22
C PRO A 388 -25.02 1.94 18.84
N SER A 389 -24.43 3.01 19.38
CA SER A 389 -25.19 4.09 20.03
C SER A 389 -25.94 5.00 19.06
N GLU A 390 -25.57 5.02 17.77
CA GLU A 390 -26.24 5.83 16.75
C GLU A 390 -27.63 5.29 16.41
N GLU A 391 -27.85 3.98 16.56
CA GLU A 391 -29.07 3.29 16.13
C GLU A 391 -29.96 2.86 17.31
N LEU A 392 -29.44 2.88 18.54
CA LEU A 392 -30.11 2.34 19.71
C LEU A 392 -30.70 3.39 20.65
N ASP A 393 -31.81 3.03 21.31
CA ASP A 393 -32.45 3.86 22.33
C ASP A 393 -31.68 3.80 23.65
N LEU A 394 -30.93 4.86 23.94
CA LEU A 394 -30.08 4.97 25.13
C LEU A 394 -30.85 4.90 26.46
N ASP A 395 -32.12 5.32 26.50
CA ASP A 395 -32.92 5.26 27.72
C ASP A 395 -33.34 3.82 28.05
N ILE A 396 -33.50 2.99 27.03
CA ILE A 396 -33.75 1.56 27.21
C ILE A 396 -32.47 0.83 27.59
N ILE A 397 -31.35 1.15 26.95
CA ILE A 397 -30.04 0.55 27.26
C ILE A 397 -29.69 0.69 28.76
N ARG A 398 -30.02 1.82 29.39
CA ARG A 398 -29.82 2.07 30.83
C ARG A 398 -30.50 1.07 31.76
N GLN A 399 -31.45 0.28 31.27
CA GLN A 399 -32.13 -0.77 32.04
C GLN A 399 -31.23 -2.01 32.27
N SER A 400 -30.17 -2.18 31.47
CA SER A 400 -29.16 -3.24 31.64
C SER A 400 -27.78 -2.62 31.77
N MET A 401 -27.19 -2.69 32.96
CA MET A 401 -25.86 -2.13 33.23
C MET A 401 -24.78 -2.74 32.33
N LEU A 402 -24.84 -4.05 32.09
CA LEU A 402 -23.89 -4.75 31.21
C LEU A 402 -24.05 -4.32 29.77
N THR A 403 -25.28 -4.26 29.25
CA THR A 403 -25.53 -3.79 27.89
C THR A 403 -25.11 -2.34 27.70
N GLN A 404 -25.43 -1.48 28.68
CA GLN A 404 -24.98 -0.10 28.69
C GLN A 404 -23.46 0.00 28.63
N THR A 405 -22.76 -0.81 29.41
CA THR A 405 -21.31 -0.84 29.38
C THR A 405 -20.79 -1.34 28.04
N THR A 406 -21.38 -2.39 27.46
CA THR A 406 -21.01 -2.89 26.13
C THR A 406 -21.12 -1.78 25.10
N VAL A 407 -22.29 -1.13 25.01
CA VAL A 407 -22.51 -0.03 24.05
C VAL A 407 -21.51 1.10 24.29
N GLN A 408 -21.32 1.54 25.53
CA GLN A 408 -20.37 2.61 25.87
C GLN A 408 -18.93 2.27 25.47
N VAL A 409 -18.46 1.06 25.74
CA VAL A 409 -17.10 0.63 25.43
C VAL A 409 -16.86 0.62 23.92
N PHE A 410 -17.82 0.15 23.12
CA PHE A 410 -17.71 0.14 21.66
C PHE A 410 -17.87 1.54 21.03
N SER A 411 -18.69 2.41 21.62
CA SER A 411 -18.90 3.78 21.13
C SER A 411 -17.76 4.74 21.49
N GLN A 412 -17.20 4.62 22.70
CA GLN A 412 -16.25 5.61 23.25
C GLN A 412 -14.79 5.31 22.94
N ARG A 413 -14.43 4.06 22.61
CA ARG A 413 -13.03 3.65 22.42
C ARG A 413 -12.68 3.47 20.95
N LYS A 414 -12.63 4.59 20.24
CA LYS A 414 -11.98 4.67 18.94
C LYS A 414 -10.47 4.74 19.16
N ARG A 415 -9.69 3.95 18.41
CA ARG A 415 -8.23 4.06 18.41
C ARG A 415 -7.82 5.50 18.03
N SER A 416 -6.69 5.96 18.55
CA SER A 416 -6.15 7.25 18.12
C SER A 416 -5.94 7.22 16.59
N GLU A 417 -6.54 8.18 15.88
CA GLU A 417 -6.42 8.30 14.42
C GLU A 417 -5.07 8.92 14.00
N GLY A 418 -4.23 9.30 14.97
CA GLY A 418 -3.04 10.14 14.76
C GLY A 418 -1.90 9.51 13.96
N VAL A 419 -1.95 8.22 13.65
CA VAL A 419 -0.82 7.50 13.02
C VAL A 419 -1.16 6.95 11.63
N GLN A 420 -0.23 7.17 10.69
CA GLN A 420 -0.35 6.84 9.27
C GLN A 420 -0.83 5.39 8.99
N VAL A 421 -0.35 4.40 9.74
CA VAL A 421 -0.73 2.98 9.54
C VAL A 421 -2.19 2.72 9.89
N ARG A 422 -2.72 3.33 10.95
CA ARG A 422 -4.13 3.20 11.34
C ARG A 422 -5.06 3.83 10.31
N HIS A 423 -4.69 4.97 9.75
CA HIS A 423 -5.43 5.60 8.66
C HIS A 423 -5.45 4.71 7.40
N LEU A 424 -4.33 4.06 7.07
CA LEU A 424 -4.27 3.11 5.95
C LEU A 424 -5.21 1.91 6.18
N LEU A 425 -5.16 1.30 7.38
CA LEU A 425 -6.01 0.16 7.74
C LEU A 425 -7.50 0.53 7.79
N ALA A 426 -7.83 1.71 8.34
CA ALA A 426 -9.21 2.24 8.39
C ALA A 426 -9.73 2.73 7.03
N GLY A 427 -8.86 2.90 6.03
CA GLY A 427 -9.24 3.35 4.71
C GLY A 427 -9.74 2.23 3.81
N ALA A 428 -9.24 2.22 2.57
CA ALA A 428 -9.63 1.24 1.55
C ALA A 428 -9.31 -0.21 1.94
N PHE A 429 -8.36 -0.44 2.85
CA PHE A 429 -8.01 -1.77 3.35
C PHE A 429 -9.21 -2.48 4.00
N SER A 430 -9.73 -1.93 5.10
CA SER A 430 -10.92 -2.49 5.76
C SER A 430 -12.15 -2.48 4.85
N GLN A 431 -12.28 -1.48 3.97
CA GLN A 431 -13.43 -1.41 3.09
C GLN A 431 -13.51 -2.56 2.08
N LYS A 432 -12.37 -3.15 1.71
CA LYS A 432 -12.29 -4.18 0.68
C LYS A 432 -11.99 -5.57 1.22
N LEU A 433 -11.44 -5.69 2.44
CA LEU A 433 -10.90 -6.96 2.96
C LEU A 433 -11.42 -7.36 4.35
N ASP A 434 -12.30 -6.59 5.00
CA ASP A 434 -12.75 -6.93 6.36
C ASP A 434 -13.63 -8.19 6.37
N PRO A 435 -13.23 -9.29 7.05
CA PRO A 435 -14.04 -10.50 7.17
C PRO A 435 -15.42 -10.24 7.77
N ALA A 436 -15.56 -9.26 8.66
CA ALA A 436 -16.85 -8.93 9.25
C ALA A 436 -17.89 -8.49 8.22
N ARG A 437 -17.45 -7.94 7.08
CA ARG A 437 -18.30 -7.46 6.00
C ARG A 437 -18.59 -8.52 4.93
N ALA A 438 -17.90 -9.65 4.99
CA ALA A 438 -18.12 -10.75 4.05
C ALA A 438 -19.37 -11.55 4.47
N THR A 439 -20.32 -11.74 3.56
CA THR A 439 -21.47 -12.62 3.77
C THR A 439 -21.48 -13.67 2.66
N PRO A 440 -20.66 -14.72 2.78
CA PRO A 440 -20.53 -15.73 1.74
C PRO A 440 -21.87 -16.42 1.47
N PRO A 441 -22.19 -16.71 0.19
CA PRO A 441 -23.44 -17.38 -0.15
C PRO A 441 -23.42 -18.88 0.19
N SER A 442 -22.23 -19.48 0.29
CA SER A 442 -22.07 -20.90 0.61
C SER A 442 -22.25 -21.16 2.10
N THR A 443 -23.08 -22.15 2.43
CA THR A 443 -23.26 -22.66 3.80
C THR A 443 -22.00 -23.36 4.35
N ASP A 444 -21.08 -23.75 3.46
CA ASP A 444 -19.81 -24.39 3.86
C ASP A 444 -18.76 -23.37 4.33
N SER A 445 -18.99 -22.08 4.12
CA SER A 445 -18.09 -21.04 4.63
C SER A 445 -18.18 -20.93 6.15
N VAL A 446 -17.03 -20.88 6.82
CA VAL A 446 -17.00 -20.67 8.26
C VAL A 446 -17.58 -19.33 8.66
N LEU A 447 -17.37 -18.28 7.85
CA LEU A 447 -17.91 -16.95 8.15
C LEU A 447 -19.43 -16.96 8.13
N ARG A 448 -20.04 -17.75 7.23
CA ARG A 448 -21.48 -17.93 7.20
C ARG A 448 -21.98 -18.70 8.43
N MET A 449 -21.29 -19.76 8.84
CA MET A 449 -21.62 -20.48 10.08
C MET A 449 -21.54 -19.56 11.31
N VAL A 450 -20.55 -18.67 11.38
CA VAL A 450 -20.47 -17.67 12.46
C VAL A 450 -21.69 -16.75 12.46
N GLU A 451 -22.11 -16.24 11.30
CA GLU A 451 -23.32 -15.41 11.19
C GLU A 451 -24.59 -16.16 11.66
N ASP A 452 -24.76 -17.40 11.22
CA ASP A 452 -25.94 -18.22 11.53
C ASP A 452 -26.01 -18.54 13.03
N GLU A 453 -24.89 -18.91 13.67
CA GLU A 453 -24.84 -19.27 15.10
C GLU A 453 -24.97 -18.05 16.03
N PHE A 454 -24.25 -16.96 15.74
CA PHE A 454 -24.36 -15.73 16.53
C PHE A 454 -25.68 -14.98 16.27
N GLY A 455 -26.31 -15.19 15.12
CA GLY A 455 -27.66 -14.70 14.84
C GLY A 455 -28.71 -15.24 15.81
N GLN A 456 -28.52 -16.46 16.33
CA GLN A 456 -29.41 -17.08 17.32
C GLN A 456 -29.21 -16.53 18.73
N SER A 457 -27.97 -16.56 19.23
CA SER A 457 -27.56 -15.93 20.49
C SER A 457 -26.03 -15.85 20.58
N VAL A 458 -25.52 -14.93 21.38
CA VAL A 458 -24.08 -14.82 21.69
C VAL A 458 -23.60 -16.07 22.40
N LYS A 459 -24.40 -16.62 23.32
CA LYS A 459 -24.07 -17.86 24.04
C LYS A 459 -23.85 -19.03 23.09
N GLN A 460 -24.81 -19.30 22.21
CA GLN A 460 -24.73 -20.39 21.25
C GLN A 460 -23.48 -20.26 20.36
N GLY A 461 -23.29 -19.09 19.73
CA GLY A 461 -22.10 -18.85 18.91
C GLY A 461 -20.79 -19.04 19.69
N SER A 462 -20.72 -18.53 20.92
CA SER A 462 -19.52 -18.67 21.76
C SER A 462 -19.21 -20.12 22.15
N GLU A 463 -20.24 -20.95 22.36
CA GLU A 463 -20.08 -22.38 22.69
C GLU A 463 -19.66 -23.19 21.45
N THR A 464 -20.30 -22.95 20.30
CA THR A 464 -19.98 -23.62 19.03
C THR A 464 -18.54 -23.38 18.59
N PHE A 465 -18.03 -22.15 18.74
CA PHE A 465 -16.68 -21.79 18.28
C PHE A 465 -15.60 -21.84 19.37
N ARG A 466 -15.92 -22.18 20.61
CA ARG A 466 -15.03 -22.07 21.79
C ARG A 466 -13.61 -22.60 21.57
N GLU A 467 -13.48 -23.78 20.96
CA GLU A 467 -12.20 -24.45 20.71
C GLU A 467 -11.36 -23.79 19.61
N ARG A 468 -11.99 -23.02 18.73
CA ARG A 468 -11.32 -22.27 17.66
C ARG A 468 -10.84 -20.90 18.10
N LEU A 469 -11.36 -20.39 19.23
CA LEU A 469 -11.06 -19.10 19.80
C LEU A 469 -9.96 -19.18 20.86
N ILE A 470 -9.44 -18.02 21.26
CA ILE A 470 -8.38 -17.88 22.26
C ILE A 470 -8.91 -17.26 23.56
N PRO A 471 -8.20 -17.44 24.69
CA PRO A 471 -8.72 -17.06 26.00
C PRO A 471 -9.18 -15.59 26.13
N PRO A 472 -8.48 -14.56 25.61
CA PRO A 472 -8.96 -13.18 25.67
C PRO A 472 -10.34 -12.99 25.03
N LEU A 473 -10.56 -13.63 23.88
CA LEU A 473 -11.80 -13.50 23.13
C LEU A 473 -12.92 -14.35 23.74
N ASN A 474 -12.63 -15.57 24.17
CA ASN A 474 -13.59 -16.41 24.91
C ASN A 474 -14.10 -15.67 26.15
N ARG A 475 -13.20 -15.02 26.90
CA ARG A 475 -13.57 -14.28 28.11
C ARG A 475 -14.49 -13.09 27.83
N LEU A 476 -14.22 -12.35 26.75
CA LEU A 476 -15.09 -11.26 26.32
C LEU A 476 -16.49 -11.79 25.92
N LEU A 477 -16.55 -12.85 25.13
CA LEU A 477 -17.82 -13.41 24.65
C LEU A 477 -18.68 -13.98 25.78
N GLU A 478 -18.08 -14.56 26.83
CA GLU A 478 -18.80 -14.96 28.05
C GLU A 478 -19.51 -13.77 28.72
N LEU A 479 -18.85 -12.61 28.79
CA LEU A 479 -19.41 -11.40 29.37
C LEU A 479 -20.47 -10.78 28.46
N MET A 480 -20.29 -10.82 27.14
CA MET A 480 -21.31 -10.39 26.17
C MET A 480 -22.54 -11.30 26.18
N ALA A 481 -22.37 -12.61 26.33
CA ALA A 481 -23.48 -13.55 26.49
C ALA A 481 -24.26 -13.28 27.79
N SER A 482 -23.57 -12.88 28.86
CA SER A 482 -24.22 -12.44 30.10
C SER A 482 -25.02 -11.14 29.88
N ALA A 483 -24.47 -10.19 29.12
CA ALA A 483 -25.19 -8.96 28.76
C ALA A 483 -26.46 -9.22 27.94
N GLU A 484 -26.43 -10.22 27.04
CA GLU A 484 -27.63 -10.66 26.30
C GLU A 484 -28.66 -11.34 27.23
N ALA A 485 -28.20 -12.14 28.18
CA ALA A 485 -29.04 -12.88 29.12
C ALA A 485 -29.75 -11.98 30.14
N ASP A 486 -29.21 -10.80 30.46
CA ASP A 486 -29.79 -9.83 31.40
C ASP A 486 -31.19 -9.33 30.97
N TRP A 487 -31.57 -9.48 29.70
CA TRP A 487 -32.87 -9.08 29.19
C TRP A 487 -33.93 -10.17 29.41
N SER A 488 -34.97 -9.87 30.21
CA SER A 488 -36.07 -10.81 30.53
C SER A 488 -36.93 -11.16 29.32
N GLU A 489 -37.49 -12.38 29.28
CA GLU A 489 -38.31 -12.88 28.16
C GLU A 489 -39.49 -11.96 27.81
N THR A 490 -40.14 -11.36 28.82
CA THR A 490 -41.26 -10.41 28.64
C THR A 490 -40.85 -9.08 28.00
N VAL A 491 -39.59 -8.67 28.14
CA VAL A 491 -39.06 -7.39 27.61
C VAL A 491 -38.51 -7.57 26.19
N ARG A 492 -38.18 -8.80 25.78
CA ARG A 492 -37.67 -9.15 24.43
C ARG A 492 -38.71 -8.99 23.30
N GLU A 493 -39.99 -8.81 23.64
CA GLU A 493 -41.03 -8.56 22.63
C GLU A 493 -41.01 -7.13 22.10
N SER A 494 -40.37 -6.20 22.80
CA SER A 494 -40.17 -4.81 22.36
C SER A 494 -39.24 -4.76 21.16
N SER A 495 -39.65 -4.07 20.09
CA SER A 495 -38.81 -3.86 18.90
C SER A 495 -37.47 -3.19 19.24
N LYS A 496 -37.46 -2.29 20.23
CA LYS A 496 -36.25 -1.60 20.68
C LYS A 496 -35.27 -2.53 21.41
N VAL A 497 -35.79 -3.49 22.18
CA VAL A 497 -34.96 -4.49 22.86
C VAL A 497 -34.42 -5.50 21.86
N ARG A 498 -35.21 -5.88 20.84
CA ARG A 498 -34.72 -6.71 19.73
C ARG A 498 -33.56 -6.04 19.01
N ALA A 499 -33.65 -4.75 18.71
CA ALA A 499 -32.54 -4.01 18.11
C ALA A 499 -31.27 -4.05 18.97
N ILE A 500 -31.39 -3.88 20.30
CA ILE A 500 -30.27 -4.00 21.23
C ILE A 500 -29.63 -5.40 21.18
N LEU A 501 -30.44 -6.45 21.24
CA LEU A 501 -29.97 -7.84 21.18
C LEU A 501 -29.30 -8.15 19.84
N GLU A 502 -29.89 -7.66 18.74
CA GLU A 502 -29.33 -7.74 17.40
C GLU A 502 -27.96 -7.04 17.33
N SER A 503 -27.81 -5.84 17.89
CA SER A 503 -26.51 -5.16 17.95
C SER A 503 -25.48 -5.96 18.75
N LEU A 504 -25.83 -6.54 19.91
CA LEU A 504 -24.91 -7.37 20.70
C LEU A 504 -24.43 -8.60 19.89
N ARG A 505 -25.32 -9.22 19.12
CA ARG A 505 -25.02 -10.36 18.25
C ARG A 505 -24.15 -9.96 17.07
N ILE A 506 -24.45 -8.84 16.42
CA ILE A 506 -23.64 -8.29 15.33
C ILE A 506 -22.22 -8.01 15.83
N LEU A 507 -22.06 -7.32 16.96
CA LEU A 507 -20.74 -7.02 17.53
C LEU A 507 -19.95 -8.29 17.87
N SER A 508 -20.60 -9.29 18.46
CA SER A 508 -20.00 -10.59 18.79
C SER A 508 -19.59 -11.35 17.52
N SER A 509 -20.46 -11.36 16.50
CA SER A 509 -20.19 -11.96 15.19
C SER A 509 -19.03 -11.25 14.49
N THR A 510 -18.97 -9.92 14.49
CA THR A 510 -17.87 -9.13 13.94
C THR A 510 -16.52 -9.53 14.53
N LEU A 511 -16.43 -9.64 15.87
CA LEU A 511 -15.22 -10.07 16.56
C LEU A 511 -14.74 -11.44 16.09
N VAL A 512 -15.67 -12.41 16.06
CA VAL A 512 -15.36 -13.80 15.70
C VAL A 512 -15.05 -13.96 14.22
N LYS A 513 -15.81 -13.30 13.34
CA LYS A 513 -15.56 -13.29 11.89
C LYS A 513 -14.18 -12.73 11.57
N ARG A 514 -13.77 -11.62 12.19
CA ARG A 514 -12.41 -11.08 12.02
C ARG A 514 -11.35 -12.06 12.51
N PHE A 515 -11.53 -12.61 13.71
CA PHE A 515 -10.54 -13.53 14.28
C PHE A 515 -10.36 -14.80 13.45
N ILE A 516 -11.47 -15.45 13.07
CA ILE A 516 -11.44 -16.68 12.28
C ILE A 516 -11.07 -16.38 10.83
N GLY A 517 -11.70 -15.38 10.20
CA GLY A 517 -11.50 -15.04 8.81
C GLY A 517 -10.06 -14.67 8.48
N VAL A 518 -9.41 -13.86 9.31
CA VAL A 518 -7.98 -13.53 9.13
C VAL A 518 -7.09 -14.76 9.23
N ARG A 519 -7.41 -15.73 10.09
CA ARG A 519 -6.57 -16.93 10.30
C ARG A 519 -6.77 -17.97 9.21
N GLU A 520 -8.02 -18.16 8.76
CA GLU A 520 -8.36 -19.13 7.72
C GLU A 520 -8.23 -18.56 6.30
N GLY A 521 -8.06 -17.24 6.16
CA GLY A 521 -7.92 -16.58 4.87
C GLY A 521 -9.26 -16.33 4.18
N GLU A 522 -10.35 -16.27 4.94
CA GLU A 522 -11.66 -15.88 4.46
C GLU A 522 -11.92 -14.40 4.76
N TYR A 523 -12.15 -13.61 3.72
CA TYR A 523 -12.39 -12.17 3.82
C TYR A 523 -13.23 -11.63 2.67
N LEU A 524 -13.66 -10.38 2.80
CA LEU A 524 -14.43 -9.70 1.77
C LEU A 524 -13.68 -9.69 0.44
N ASN A 525 -14.39 -9.93 -0.66
CA ASN A 525 -13.85 -9.97 -2.03
C ASN A 525 -12.79 -11.04 -2.32
N LEU A 526 -12.55 -12.02 -1.44
CA LEU A 526 -11.53 -13.07 -1.66
C LEU A 526 -11.60 -13.70 -3.05
N GLU A 527 -12.79 -14.14 -3.47
CA GLU A 527 -12.99 -14.79 -4.78
C GLU A 527 -12.62 -13.87 -5.95
N TYR A 528 -13.07 -12.61 -5.90
CA TYR A 528 -12.73 -11.61 -6.92
C TYR A 528 -11.22 -11.33 -6.95
N LEU A 529 -10.56 -11.26 -5.80
CA LEU A 529 -9.12 -10.98 -5.71
C LEU A 529 -8.30 -12.17 -6.22
N MET A 530 -8.69 -13.40 -5.90
CA MET A 530 -8.08 -14.60 -6.47
C MET A 530 -8.23 -14.66 -8.00
N GLN A 531 -9.42 -14.32 -8.51
CA GLN A 531 -9.65 -14.25 -9.95
C GLN A 531 -8.79 -13.17 -10.59
N TYR A 532 -8.77 -11.96 -10.02
CA TYR A 532 -7.97 -10.84 -10.51
C TYR A 532 -6.47 -11.15 -10.52
N GLU A 533 -5.95 -11.76 -9.44
CA GLU A 533 -4.56 -12.21 -9.35
C GLU A 533 -4.21 -13.23 -10.43
N ALA A 534 -5.14 -14.15 -10.74
CA ALA A 534 -4.96 -15.11 -11.83
C ALA A 534 -4.91 -14.46 -13.22
N LEU A 535 -5.52 -13.29 -13.43
CA LEU A 535 -5.45 -12.54 -14.69
C LEU A 535 -4.09 -11.92 -14.94
N LEU A 536 -3.32 -11.61 -13.88
CA LEU A 536 -2.04 -10.92 -14.00
C LEU A 536 -1.05 -11.65 -14.91
N LYS A 537 -1.20 -12.98 -15.04
CA LYS A 537 -0.31 -13.85 -15.82
C LYS A 537 -1.02 -14.58 -16.98
N ASP A 538 -2.34 -14.44 -17.14
CA ASP A 538 -3.14 -15.22 -18.10
C ASP A 538 -3.93 -14.32 -19.08
N SER A 539 -3.45 -14.26 -20.32
CA SER A 539 -4.06 -13.44 -21.38
C SER A 539 -5.41 -13.97 -21.84
N ARG A 540 -5.71 -15.27 -21.69
CA ARG A 540 -6.99 -15.84 -22.14
C ARG A 540 -8.12 -15.43 -21.22
N LYS A 541 -7.91 -15.57 -19.91
CA LYS A 541 -8.88 -15.11 -18.92
C LYS A 541 -9.11 -13.60 -19.01
N LEU A 542 -8.06 -12.84 -19.33
CA LEU A 542 -8.18 -11.40 -19.51
C LEU A 542 -9.13 -11.04 -20.67
N ILE A 543 -9.10 -11.77 -21.79
CA ILE A 543 -10.03 -11.56 -22.92
C ILE A 543 -11.49 -11.71 -22.50
N GLU A 544 -11.81 -12.74 -21.69
CA GLU A 544 -13.18 -13.01 -21.22
C GLU A 544 -13.69 -11.87 -20.34
N VAL A 545 -12.85 -11.39 -19.42
CA VAL A 545 -13.14 -10.32 -18.47
C VAL A 545 -13.37 -8.96 -19.14
N ILE A 546 -12.84 -8.75 -20.34
CA ILE A 546 -12.93 -7.48 -21.08
C ILE A 546 -14.13 -7.42 -22.02
N GLN A 547 -14.79 -8.54 -22.33
CA GLN A 547 -16.02 -8.50 -23.14
C GLN A 547 -17.11 -7.58 -22.55
N PRO A 548 -17.36 -7.57 -21.22
CA PRO A 548 -18.26 -6.60 -20.59
C PRO A 548 -17.84 -5.13 -20.80
N LEU A 549 -16.53 -4.83 -20.87
CA LEU A 549 -16.08 -3.47 -21.15
C LEU A 549 -16.45 -3.05 -22.58
N ARG A 550 -16.34 -3.98 -23.54
CA ARG A 550 -16.76 -3.76 -24.92
C ARG A 550 -18.26 -3.48 -25.01
N SER A 551 -19.10 -4.24 -24.31
CA SER A 551 -20.56 -4.00 -24.29
C SER A 551 -20.92 -2.67 -23.62
N ILE A 552 -20.16 -2.21 -22.62
CA ILE A 552 -20.37 -0.90 -21.98
C ILE A 552 -20.00 0.26 -22.90
N LEU A 553 -18.92 0.10 -23.68
CA LEU A 553 -18.43 1.13 -24.61
C LEU A 553 -19.21 1.17 -25.92
N ALA A 554 -19.65 0.01 -26.41
CA ALA A 554 -20.36 -0.16 -27.68
C ALA A 554 -21.46 -1.25 -27.56
N PRO A 555 -22.62 -0.94 -26.94
CA PRO A 555 -23.68 -1.91 -26.70
C PRO A 555 -24.19 -2.59 -27.99
N ASP A 556 -24.34 -1.81 -29.05
CA ASP A 556 -24.83 -2.27 -30.35
C ASP A 556 -23.68 -2.54 -31.35
N GLY A 557 -22.46 -2.78 -30.83
CA GLY A 557 -21.24 -2.90 -31.64
C GLY A 557 -20.71 -1.57 -32.19
N THR A 558 -21.44 -0.48 -31.99
CA THR A 558 -21.03 0.88 -32.36
C THR A 558 -20.76 1.69 -31.09
N PHE A 559 -19.55 2.22 -30.96
CA PHE A 559 -19.20 3.19 -29.93
C PHE A 559 -19.98 4.48 -30.15
N GLY A 560 -20.48 5.09 -29.08
CA GLY A 560 -21.10 6.42 -29.09
C GLY A 560 -20.52 7.31 -28.00
N GLY A 561 -20.00 8.48 -28.36
CA GLY A 561 -19.44 9.45 -27.43
C GLY A 561 -19.90 10.87 -27.72
N SER A 562 -20.38 11.59 -26.69
CA SER A 562 -20.81 12.98 -26.81
C SER A 562 -19.62 13.93 -26.94
N LEU A 563 -19.56 14.72 -28.01
CA LEU A 563 -18.58 15.78 -28.20
C LEU A 563 -18.75 16.93 -27.21
N VAL A 564 -19.99 17.20 -26.79
CA VAL A 564 -20.29 18.26 -25.82
C VAL A 564 -19.60 17.94 -24.48
N ARG A 565 -19.59 16.67 -24.08
CA ARG A 565 -18.86 16.20 -22.88
C ARG A 565 -17.34 16.27 -23.03
N VAL A 566 -16.80 16.16 -24.24
CA VAL A 566 -15.35 16.35 -24.49
C VAL A 566 -14.91 17.77 -24.13
N PHE A 567 -15.78 18.77 -24.31
CA PHE A 567 -15.53 20.17 -23.93
C PHE A 567 -15.87 20.50 -22.47
N GLY A 568 -16.17 19.49 -21.64
CA GLY A 568 -16.48 19.68 -20.22
C GLY A 568 -17.87 20.29 -19.96
N GLN A 569 -18.74 20.34 -20.96
CA GLN A 569 -20.11 20.81 -20.78
C GLN A 569 -21.00 19.68 -20.22
N PRO A 570 -21.98 20.00 -19.35
CA PRO A 570 -22.94 19.02 -18.85
C PRO A 570 -23.75 18.41 -19.99
N SER A 571 -24.30 17.21 -19.77
CA SER A 571 -25.04 16.48 -20.81
C SER A 571 -26.14 17.35 -21.40
N PRO A 572 -26.11 17.64 -22.71
CA PRO A 572 -27.20 18.34 -23.36
C PRO A 572 -28.46 17.46 -23.36
N ASP A 573 -29.61 18.07 -23.59
CA ASP A 573 -30.84 17.34 -23.95
C ASP A 573 -30.50 16.34 -25.08
N PRO A 574 -30.91 15.05 -25.01
CA PRO A 574 -30.67 14.07 -26.07
C PRO A 574 -31.05 14.57 -27.47
N ALA A 575 -32.04 15.46 -27.57
CA ALA A 575 -32.45 16.08 -28.84
C ALA A 575 -31.40 17.05 -29.43
N ARG A 576 -30.39 17.47 -28.65
CA ARG A 576 -29.34 18.43 -29.00
C ARG A 576 -27.93 17.87 -28.80
N ASP A 577 -27.79 16.60 -28.41
CA ASP A 577 -26.47 16.01 -28.21
C ASP A 577 -25.78 15.77 -29.56
N ILE A 578 -24.46 15.92 -29.56
CA ILE A 578 -23.63 15.68 -30.74
C ILE A 578 -22.80 14.44 -30.45
N LEU A 579 -23.17 13.32 -31.04
CA LEU A 579 -22.57 12.02 -30.82
C LEU A 579 -21.61 11.68 -31.96
N VAL A 580 -20.35 11.40 -31.62
CA VAL A 580 -19.44 10.67 -32.52
C VAL A 580 -19.73 9.19 -32.38
N THR A 581 -20.01 8.54 -33.50
CA THR A 581 -20.24 7.11 -33.62
C THR A 581 -19.15 6.44 -34.46
N TYR A 582 -18.69 5.28 -34.02
CA TYR A 582 -17.59 4.54 -34.63
C TYR A 582 -17.73 3.04 -34.38
N PRO A 583 -17.53 2.15 -35.38
CA PRO A 583 -17.49 0.71 -35.15
C PRO A 583 -16.25 0.38 -34.33
N LEU A 584 -16.43 0.08 -33.03
CA LEU A 584 -15.32 -0.07 -32.11
C LEU A 584 -14.38 -1.19 -32.58
N GLY A 585 -13.11 -0.84 -32.78
CA GLY A 585 -12.07 -1.74 -33.25
C GLY A 585 -11.72 -2.86 -32.26
N ASN A 586 -10.65 -3.59 -32.56
CA ASN A 586 -10.19 -4.67 -31.70
C ASN A 586 -9.73 -4.13 -30.34
N VAL A 587 -10.30 -4.70 -29.29
CA VAL A 587 -9.88 -4.47 -27.91
C VAL A 587 -8.74 -5.43 -27.61
N VAL A 588 -7.53 -4.92 -27.37
CA VAL A 588 -6.32 -5.74 -27.20
C VAL A 588 -5.94 -5.82 -25.72
N PRO A 589 -6.18 -6.96 -25.05
CA PRO A 589 -5.72 -7.15 -23.69
C PRO A 589 -4.23 -7.36 -23.59
N GLN A 590 -3.65 -6.87 -22.50
CA GLN A 590 -2.26 -7.06 -22.14
C GLN A 590 -2.14 -7.41 -20.65
N VAL A 591 -1.46 -8.51 -20.38
CA VAL A 591 -1.18 -8.97 -19.01
C VAL A 591 -0.20 -8.04 -18.32
N ALA A 592 -0.11 -8.15 -17.00
CA ALA A 592 0.79 -7.32 -16.22
C ALA A 592 2.27 -7.69 -16.49
N SER A 593 3.16 -6.69 -16.50
CA SER A 593 4.57 -6.93 -16.84
C SER A 593 5.29 -7.69 -15.75
N LYS A 594 5.97 -8.78 -16.12
CA LYS A 594 6.86 -9.52 -15.21
C LYS A 594 8.14 -8.74 -14.92
N PRO A 595 8.72 -8.90 -13.72
CA PRO A 595 10.04 -8.35 -13.42
C PRO A 595 11.11 -8.97 -14.34
N THR A 596 12.11 -8.17 -14.70
CA THR A 596 13.32 -8.61 -15.42
C THR A 596 14.55 -8.00 -14.78
N ASP A 597 15.75 -8.37 -15.24
CA ASP A 597 16.98 -7.76 -14.73
C ASP A 597 17.10 -6.26 -15.02
N GLU A 598 16.42 -5.78 -16.06
CA GLU A 598 16.53 -4.41 -16.52
C GLU A 598 15.41 -3.50 -15.99
N ARG A 599 14.37 -4.07 -15.35
CA ARG A 599 13.20 -3.33 -14.82
C ARG A 599 12.33 -4.14 -13.84
N PRO A 600 11.71 -3.49 -12.84
CA PRO A 600 10.74 -4.15 -11.97
C PRO A 600 9.39 -4.37 -12.68
N GLY A 601 8.66 -5.39 -12.23
CA GLY A 601 7.32 -5.72 -12.70
C GLY A 601 6.23 -4.81 -12.12
N HIS A 602 4.98 -5.02 -12.52
CA HIS A 602 3.80 -4.39 -11.89
C HIS A 602 2.59 -5.32 -11.99
N ASP A 603 1.57 -5.08 -11.18
CA ASP A 603 0.35 -5.92 -11.08
C ASP A 603 -0.89 -5.27 -11.70
N ILE A 604 -0.68 -4.49 -12.75
CA ILE A 604 -1.76 -3.76 -13.43
C ILE A 604 -1.85 -4.29 -14.87
N PRO A 605 -2.77 -5.21 -15.15
CA PRO A 605 -3.10 -5.56 -16.53
C PRO A 605 -3.80 -4.35 -17.17
N TRP A 606 -3.82 -4.31 -18.49
CA TRP A 606 -4.40 -3.18 -19.20
C TRP A 606 -4.96 -3.60 -20.56
N VAL A 607 -5.71 -2.67 -21.14
CA VAL A 607 -6.42 -2.89 -22.40
C VAL A 607 -6.11 -1.75 -23.35
N GLU A 608 -5.79 -2.07 -24.59
CA GLU A 608 -5.69 -1.09 -25.66
C GLU A 608 -7.02 -0.98 -26.42
N ILE A 609 -7.52 0.26 -26.54
CA ILE A 609 -8.69 0.61 -27.35
C ILE A 609 -8.33 1.89 -28.10
N GLU A 610 -8.36 1.89 -29.44
CA GLU A 610 -8.03 3.06 -30.26
C GLU A 610 -6.72 3.77 -29.86
N ARG A 611 -5.66 2.96 -29.65
CA ARG A 611 -4.33 3.39 -29.16
C ARG A 611 -4.38 4.15 -27.83
N GLN A 612 -5.41 3.93 -27.02
CA GLN A 612 -5.51 4.38 -25.63
C GLN A 612 -5.37 3.17 -24.72
N ARG A 613 -4.46 3.28 -23.75
CA ARG A 613 -4.22 2.25 -22.75
C ARG A 613 -5.09 2.52 -21.52
N ILE A 614 -5.86 1.53 -21.12
CA ILE A 614 -6.78 1.61 -19.98
C ILE A 614 -6.31 0.59 -18.94
N PRO A 615 -5.85 1.03 -17.77
CA PRO A 615 -5.49 0.12 -16.69
C PRO A 615 -6.74 -0.60 -16.20
N LEU A 616 -6.68 -1.93 -16.11
CA LEU A 616 -7.71 -2.75 -15.51
C LEU A 616 -7.41 -2.84 -14.01
N THR A 617 -7.83 -1.83 -13.23
CA THR A 617 -7.72 -1.86 -11.77
C THR A 617 -8.68 -2.88 -11.17
N PHE A 618 -8.47 -3.28 -9.90
CA PHE A 618 -9.37 -4.18 -9.19
C PHE A 618 -10.83 -3.69 -9.19
N ASP A 619 -11.06 -2.38 -8.99
CA ASP A 619 -12.41 -1.82 -8.99
C ASP A 619 -13.08 -1.89 -10.36
N LEU A 620 -12.33 -1.63 -11.43
CA LEU A 620 -12.85 -1.79 -12.78
C LEU A 620 -13.14 -3.27 -13.06
N PHE A 621 -12.22 -4.16 -12.70
CA PHE A 621 -12.43 -5.61 -12.80
C PHE A 621 -13.70 -6.07 -12.08
N ALA A 622 -13.86 -5.71 -10.81
CA ALA A 622 -15.02 -6.09 -10.01
C ALA A 622 -16.33 -5.56 -10.62
N ALA A 623 -16.33 -4.32 -11.10
CA ALA A 623 -17.48 -3.73 -11.79
C ALA A 623 -17.83 -4.47 -13.10
N LEU A 624 -16.84 -4.87 -13.89
CA LEU A 624 -17.05 -5.66 -15.11
C LEU A 624 -17.62 -7.05 -14.80
N GLN A 625 -17.15 -7.69 -13.73
CA GLN A 625 -17.72 -8.96 -13.27
C GLN A 625 -19.18 -8.79 -12.82
N MET A 626 -19.47 -7.78 -12.00
CA MET A 626 -20.85 -7.47 -11.61
C MET A 626 -21.75 -7.21 -12.81
N HIS A 627 -21.25 -6.52 -13.84
CA HIS A 627 -21.98 -6.27 -15.09
C HIS A 627 -22.29 -7.57 -15.83
N SER A 628 -21.32 -8.49 -15.90
CA SER A 628 -21.50 -9.81 -16.51
C SER A 628 -22.58 -10.63 -15.79
N SER A 629 -22.76 -10.40 -14.49
CA SER A 629 -23.84 -10.98 -13.67
C SER A 629 -25.17 -10.21 -13.73
N GLY A 630 -25.28 -9.18 -14.58
CA GLY A 630 -26.52 -8.42 -14.82
C GLY A 630 -26.63 -7.08 -14.10
N ALA A 631 -25.58 -6.63 -13.38
CA ALA A 631 -25.60 -5.31 -12.75
C ALA A 631 -25.57 -4.17 -13.77
N GLN A 632 -26.32 -3.10 -13.49
CA GLN A 632 -26.35 -1.90 -14.33
C GLN A 632 -25.14 -1.00 -14.05
N ILE A 633 -24.72 -0.21 -15.03
CA ILE A 633 -23.59 0.74 -14.89
C ILE A 633 -23.84 1.72 -13.72
N ALA A 634 -25.10 2.09 -13.47
CA ALA A 634 -25.49 2.95 -12.35
C ALA A 634 -25.10 2.39 -10.98
N SER A 635 -24.94 1.07 -10.86
CA SER A 635 -24.52 0.38 -9.63
C SER A 635 -23.01 0.45 -9.40
N PHE A 636 -22.22 0.91 -10.38
CA PHE A 636 -20.77 1.01 -10.23
C PHE A 636 -20.38 2.17 -9.32
N ALA A 637 -19.26 2.01 -8.63
CA ALA A 637 -18.68 3.05 -7.80
C ALA A 637 -18.41 4.33 -8.63
N PRO A 638 -18.63 5.54 -8.05
CA PRO A 638 -18.52 6.80 -8.78
C PRO A 638 -17.19 6.99 -9.53
N HIS A 639 -16.06 6.61 -8.93
CA HIS A 639 -14.75 6.69 -9.55
C HIS A 639 -14.58 5.74 -10.74
N THR A 640 -15.20 4.56 -10.70
CA THR A 640 -15.17 3.59 -11.80
C THR A 640 -16.00 4.12 -12.98
N ARG A 641 -17.18 4.69 -12.71
CA ARG A 641 -17.98 5.37 -13.74
C ARG A 641 -17.23 6.54 -14.37
N ALA A 642 -16.61 7.38 -13.55
CA ALA A 642 -15.80 8.50 -14.02
C ALA A 642 -14.61 8.04 -14.88
N ALA A 643 -13.97 6.91 -14.54
CA ALA A 643 -12.90 6.33 -15.34
C ALA A 643 -13.40 5.87 -16.72
N ILE A 644 -14.55 5.18 -16.78
CA ILE A 644 -15.19 4.76 -18.04
C ILE A 644 -15.60 5.97 -18.88
N ASP A 645 -16.22 6.98 -18.28
CA ASP A 645 -16.60 8.22 -18.97
C ASP A 645 -15.38 8.97 -19.52
N LYS A 646 -14.28 9.01 -18.75
CA LYS A 646 -13.01 9.57 -19.22
C LYS A 646 -12.47 8.83 -20.44
N VAL A 647 -12.57 7.51 -20.47
CA VAL A 647 -12.22 6.70 -21.65
C VAL A 647 -13.11 7.10 -22.83
N LYS A 648 -14.43 7.13 -22.66
CA LYS A 648 -15.37 7.54 -23.72
C LYS A 648 -15.04 8.92 -24.26
N ASN A 649 -14.80 9.90 -23.40
CA ASN A 649 -14.48 11.27 -23.80
C ASN A 649 -13.12 11.34 -24.53
N THR A 650 -12.14 10.55 -24.11
CA THR A 650 -10.81 10.54 -24.75
C THR A 650 -10.88 9.93 -26.14
N ILE A 651 -11.59 8.80 -26.29
CA ILE A 651 -11.83 8.16 -27.60
C ILE A 651 -12.59 9.12 -28.52
N ALA A 652 -13.72 9.68 -28.06
CA ALA A 652 -14.52 10.61 -28.84
C ALA A 652 -13.71 11.84 -29.28
N GLY A 653 -12.96 12.45 -28.36
CA GLY A 653 -12.11 13.60 -28.66
C GLY A 653 -10.94 13.29 -29.60
N ARG A 654 -10.48 12.04 -29.68
CA ARG A 654 -9.46 11.60 -30.64
C ARG A 654 -10.07 11.37 -32.02
N LEU A 655 -11.18 10.64 -32.08
CA LEU A 655 -11.91 10.39 -33.33
C LEU A 655 -12.35 11.71 -33.99
N ALA A 656 -12.76 12.70 -33.18
CA ALA A 656 -13.08 14.04 -33.65
C ALA A 656 -11.91 14.80 -34.31
N ARG A 657 -10.68 14.42 -33.98
CA ARG A 657 -9.44 15.03 -34.49
C ARG A 657 -8.77 14.20 -35.58
N ASP A 658 -9.26 12.99 -35.85
CA ASP A 658 -8.75 12.11 -36.89
C ASP A 658 -9.36 12.49 -38.26
N LYS A 659 -8.66 13.39 -38.96
CA LYS A 659 -9.09 13.87 -40.28
C LYS A 659 -9.19 12.74 -41.31
N GLU A 660 -8.27 11.78 -41.28
CA GLU A 660 -8.26 10.67 -42.23
C GLU A 660 -9.41 9.69 -41.95
N GLY A 661 -9.64 9.36 -40.67
CA GLY A 661 -10.76 8.51 -40.25
C GLY A 661 -12.15 9.11 -40.50
N MET A 662 -12.30 10.43 -40.31
CA MET A 662 -13.54 11.15 -40.62
C MET A 662 -13.83 11.23 -42.12
N LEU A 663 -12.81 11.40 -42.95
CA LEU A 663 -12.96 11.46 -44.42
C LEU A 663 -13.09 10.07 -45.06
N GLY A 664 -12.52 9.04 -44.42
CA GLY A 664 -12.56 7.64 -44.89
C GLY A 664 -13.86 6.88 -44.60
N GLY A 665 -14.87 7.51 -43.96
CA GLY A 665 -16.19 6.93 -43.73
C GLY A 665 -16.31 5.95 -42.55
N GLY A 666 -15.26 5.81 -41.73
CA GLY A 666 -15.29 4.98 -40.52
C GLY A 666 -15.94 5.64 -39.31
N VAL A 667 -16.00 6.98 -39.29
CA VAL A 667 -16.55 7.78 -38.19
C VAL A 667 -17.79 8.54 -38.68
N SER A 668 -18.88 8.52 -37.92
CA SER A 668 -20.09 9.30 -38.18
C SER A 668 -20.40 10.25 -37.02
N VAL A 669 -21.10 11.37 -37.31
CA VAL A 669 -21.43 12.39 -36.31
C VAL A 669 -22.93 12.66 -36.35
N THR A 670 -23.64 12.21 -35.32
CA THR A 670 -25.08 12.37 -35.18
C THR A 670 -25.39 13.61 -34.33
N ILE A 671 -26.37 14.43 -34.76
CA ILE A 671 -26.83 15.61 -34.02
C ILE A 671 -28.30 15.40 -33.65
N GLY A 672 -28.59 15.23 -32.37
CA GLY A 672 -29.93 14.90 -31.89
C GLY A 672 -30.44 13.55 -32.43
N ALA A 673 -31.75 13.44 -32.65
CA ALA A 673 -32.37 12.23 -33.22
C ALA A 673 -32.23 12.13 -34.75
N LEU A 674 -31.70 13.17 -35.40
CA LEU A 674 -31.51 13.23 -36.85
C LEU A 674 -30.08 12.79 -37.14
N GLY A 675 -29.90 11.52 -37.53
CA GLY A 675 -28.60 11.01 -37.96
C GLY A 675 -28.07 11.80 -39.15
N TYR A 676 -26.95 12.50 -38.97
CA TYR A 676 -26.21 13.11 -40.07
C TYR A 676 -24.99 12.24 -40.38
N LEU A 677 -24.81 11.86 -41.64
CA LEU A 677 -23.58 11.23 -42.07
C LEU A 677 -22.64 12.32 -42.56
N ALA A 678 -21.47 12.40 -41.92
CA ALA A 678 -20.36 13.20 -42.41
C ALA A 678 -19.71 12.44 -43.57
N SER A 679 -19.77 12.99 -44.78
CA SER A 679 -18.96 12.53 -45.91
C SER A 679 -18.38 13.73 -46.66
N GLY A 680 -17.18 13.58 -47.20
CA GLY A 680 -16.52 14.67 -47.92
C GLY A 680 -15.26 14.21 -48.63
N ALA A 681 -15.04 14.74 -49.82
CA ALA A 681 -13.73 14.80 -50.47
C ALA A 681 -13.25 16.26 -50.40
N ASP A 682 -11.94 16.46 -50.22
CA ASP A 682 -11.27 17.76 -50.19
C ASP A 682 -11.78 18.76 -49.14
N SER A 683 -11.30 18.60 -47.90
CA SER A 683 -11.27 19.63 -46.83
C SER A 683 -12.60 20.21 -46.30
N THR A 684 -13.76 19.80 -46.84
CA THR A 684 -15.10 20.19 -46.37
C THR A 684 -15.92 18.99 -45.88
N LEU A 685 -16.45 19.07 -44.65
CA LEU A 685 -17.40 18.11 -44.07
C LEU A 685 -18.82 18.50 -44.50
N GLU A 686 -19.48 17.71 -45.35
CA GLU A 686 -20.91 17.85 -45.63
C GLU A 686 -21.71 16.95 -44.67
N PHE A 687 -22.67 17.53 -43.96
CA PHE A 687 -23.64 16.79 -43.14
C PHE A 687 -24.89 16.55 -43.98
N ARG A 688 -25.09 15.32 -44.45
CA ARG A 688 -26.34 14.93 -45.13
C ARG A 688 -27.28 14.31 -44.11
N GLY A 689 -28.43 14.94 -43.91
CA GLY A 689 -29.49 14.39 -43.06
C GLY A 689 -30.09 13.17 -43.73
N ASN A 690 -30.32 12.10 -42.97
CA ASN A 690 -31.22 11.03 -43.38
C ASN A 690 -32.65 11.60 -43.35
N GLY A 691 -33.17 11.93 -44.53
CA GLY A 691 -34.59 12.26 -44.72
C GLY A 691 -35.49 11.05 -44.60
#